data_AF-A0A922I6V6-F1
#
_entry.id   AF-A0A922I6V6-F1
#
_cell.length_a   1.000
_cell.length_b   1.000
_cell.length_c   1.000
_cell.angle_alpha   90.00
_cell.angle_beta   90.00
_cell.angle_gamma   90.00
#
_symmetry.space_group_name_H-M   'P 1'
#
loop_
_entity.id
_entity.type
_entity.pdbx_description
1 polymer ?
#
loop_
_entity_poly.entity_id
_entity_poly.type
_entity_poly.pdbx_seq_one_letter_code
_entity_poly.pdbx_strand_id
1 'polypeptide(L)'
;MNNSKQTSINDPFSHLHPSLLTPDDITCLVQTSNVDGDHSYDRYGFKIVRSTISKDDRSDSTELDEAQWYTETKSQWISFLESEYRRMAPSSCLDLSQFDSTEIERLPRLNELICLSISDELRPFFWIRFSRALHLKIASKWSFPQLIDLSASEPSLSVHQAAQVLPNNACFTLNSVSNRLRRILQIVHWYQKTDLAHNDNNGDQQFNLSLIGAYLLLICSEEDAFWLLLQITLSVNLDDCIELIGQIMTKCCPIVNTLLRKHEIEFKLVASIWFSSLLAGFVTNAFLLYALWDLYFYEGPVFLIQITIGLLITETRSLESCQDSKEFFNTLSDLPLNSLRSLDKIVYVWKSGKNIVANINLPGKLYNYENQSNADQLLGSIVANQDIKQDELKMKNIKQTALIMKLHEAIVAIGHHFQAYEPDAHYRLDPDYDNVDKVDIKQDMMNRLRPYQHRAKALIDFSSDDPDELAFAKNDIITIINEKDEHCWIGQLNDRFGWFPAKFVELLDERDQDYSIAGDDRVVPFINDLVRGKLSSALKAILAYDLRKSFFLTIHPWTIIEQISTMTTNAGFKSVFSRLVLTKTFRLDEYSRVLSPNDLLYRSIALINRTHNDCPMDIKLRSLICLGLNQYVLHDWFELICVSQPSIIFKSYGSNSFLTSPAWKLIKAELKLLVQFSFHLNIDAEIPNGHEPKSPVTKEGVCDMLVKYHLFSWDI
;
A
#
# COMPACT_ATOMS: atom_id res chain seq x y z
N MET A 1 -0.24 -37.94 -36.52
CA MET A 1 -0.33 -39.02 -35.51
C MET A 1 0.80 -38.83 -34.51
N ASN A 2 0.52 -38.14 -33.41
CA ASN A 2 1.23 -38.30 -32.13
C ASN A 2 0.21 -37.96 -31.06
N ASN A 3 -0.21 -38.99 -30.34
CA ASN A 3 -1.35 -39.00 -29.43
C ASN A 3 -1.10 -38.02 -28.26
N SER A 4 -1.78 -36.88 -28.28
CA SER A 4 -2.11 -36.14 -27.06
C SER A 4 -3.12 -36.99 -26.28
N LYS A 5 -2.65 -37.87 -25.38
CA LYS A 5 -3.51 -38.40 -24.34
C LYS A 5 -3.97 -37.18 -23.52
N GLN A 6 -5.24 -36.83 -23.62
CA GLN A 6 -5.91 -36.02 -22.61
C GLN A 6 -5.72 -36.78 -21.29
N THR A 7 -4.89 -36.22 -20.40
CA THR A 7 -4.80 -36.67 -19.01
C THR A 7 -6.20 -36.61 -18.42
N SER A 8 -6.66 -37.71 -17.82
CA SER A 8 -7.97 -37.74 -17.19
C SER A 8 -7.93 -36.87 -15.94
N ILE A 9 -9.03 -36.17 -15.62
CA ILE A 9 -9.14 -35.30 -14.43
C ILE A 9 -8.91 -36.09 -13.11
N ASN A 10 -8.94 -37.43 -13.17
CA ASN A 10 -8.73 -38.32 -12.04
C ASN A 10 -7.34 -38.99 -12.03
N ASP A 11 -6.39 -38.52 -12.84
CA ASP A 11 -5.05 -39.09 -12.86
C ASP A 11 -4.31 -38.75 -11.54
N PRO A 12 -3.61 -39.71 -10.91
CA PRO A 12 -2.76 -39.45 -9.74
C PRO A 12 -1.74 -38.36 -10.05
N PHE A 13 -1.41 -37.55 -9.03
CA PHE A 13 -0.45 -36.44 -9.14
C PHE A 13 -0.88 -35.26 -10.05
N SER A 14 -2.10 -35.27 -10.59
CA SER A 14 -2.61 -34.22 -11.50
C SER A 14 -2.68 -32.82 -10.88
N HIS A 15 -2.75 -32.74 -9.54
CA HIS A 15 -2.88 -31.47 -8.81
C HIS A 15 -1.56 -30.95 -8.24
N LEU A 16 -0.45 -31.63 -8.55
CA LEU A 16 0.87 -31.19 -8.15
C LEU A 16 1.36 -30.00 -8.99
N HIS A 17 2.17 -29.15 -8.37
CA HIS A 17 2.82 -28.06 -9.10
C HIS A 17 3.72 -28.62 -10.22
N PRO A 18 3.66 -28.09 -11.45
CA PRO A 18 4.41 -28.63 -12.58
C PRO A 18 5.93 -28.67 -12.38
N SER A 19 6.48 -27.80 -11.53
CA SER A 19 7.92 -27.74 -11.25
C SER A 19 8.39 -28.73 -10.18
N LEU A 20 7.47 -29.45 -9.52
CA LEU A 20 7.81 -30.29 -8.37
C LEU A 20 8.58 -31.54 -8.81
N LEU A 21 8.01 -32.26 -9.78
CA LEU A 21 8.50 -33.54 -10.29
C LEU A 21 9.24 -33.34 -11.62
N THR A 22 10.45 -33.89 -11.70
CA THR A 22 11.18 -34.00 -12.98
C THR A 22 10.66 -35.19 -13.80
N PRO A 23 10.92 -35.26 -15.12
CA PRO A 23 10.57 -36.43 -15.92
C PRO A 23 11.11 -37.75 -15.36
N ASP A 24 12.29 -37.71 -14.74
CA ASP A 24 12.93 -38.87 -14.09
C ASP A 24 12.18 -39.26 -12.80
N ASP A 25 11.74 -38.28 -12.01
CA ASP A 25 10.92 -38.52 -10.81
C ASP A 25 9.59 -39.19 -11.16
N ILE A 26 8.91 -38.73 -12.23
CA ILE A 26 7.66 -39.33 -12.71
C ILE A 26 7.91 -40.78 -13.13
N THR A 27 9.00 -41.05 -13.84
CA THR A 27 9.37 -42.42 -14.24
C THR A 27 9.61 -43.31 -13.03
N CYS A 28 10.28 -42.80 -11.99
CA CYS A 28 10.52 -43.50 -10.74
C CYS A 28 9.20 -43.84 -10.01
N LEU A 29 8.27 -42.88 -9.90
CA LEU A 29 6.96 -43.07 -9.27
C LEU A 29 6.07 -44.06 -10.03
N VAL A 30 6.12 -44.04 -11.37
CA VAL A 30 5.41 -45.01 -12.21
C VAL A 30 6.02 -46.41 -12.08
N GLN A 31 7.34 -46.52 -11.89
CA GLN A 31 7.98 -47.82 -11.68
C GLN A 31 7.66 -48.40 -10.29
N THR A 32 7.70 -47.59 -9.23
CA THR A 32 7.39 -48.05 -7.87
C THR A 32 5.92 -48.43 -7.69
N SER A 33 4.99 -47.69 -8.30
CA SER A 33 3.56 -48.04 -8.30
C SER A 33 3.25 -49.36 -9.03
N ASN A 34 4.05 -49.72 -10.05
CA ASN A 34 3.91 -51.01 -10.74
C ASN A 34 4.52 -52.20 -9.98
N VAL A 35 5.41 -51.96 -9.01
CA VAL A 35 6.08 -53.02 -8.22
C VAL A 35 5.27 -53.38 -6.96
N ASP A 36 4.64 -52.39 -6.31
CA ASP A 36 3.97 -52.60 -5.02
C ASP A 36 2.51 -53.09 -5.12
N GLY A 37 1.93 -53.18 -6.32
CA GLY A 37 0.70 -53.94 -6.64
C GLY A 37 -0.63 -53.56 -5.95
N ASP A 38 -0.62 -52.78 -4.85
CA ASP A 38 -1.76 -52.67 -3.93
C ASP A 38 -1.99 -51.23 -3.39
N HIS A 39 -1.31 -50.21 -3.95
CA HIS A 39 -1.43 -48.82 -3.51
C HIS A 39 -1.88 -47.91 -4.65
N SER A 40 -3.08 -47.35 -4.55
CA SER A 40 -3.54 -46.22 -5.37
C SER A 40 -3.19 -44.90 -4.68
N TYR A 41 -2.77 -43.90 -5.44
CA TYR A 41 -2.47 -42.55 -4.95
C TYR A 41 -3.57 -41.57 -5.36
N ASP A 42 -3.85 -40.57 -4.51
CA ASP A 42 -4.76 -39.47 -4.84
C ASP A 42 -4.09 -38.42 -5.76
N ARG A 43 -4.84 -37.34 -6.07
CA ARG A 43 -4.39 -36.26 -6.97
C ARG A 43 -3.19 -35.48 -6.45
N TYR A 44 -2.95 -35.48 -5.13
CA TYR A 44 -1.80 -34.84 -4.48
C TYR A 44 -0.68 -35.85 -4.12
N GLY A 45 -0.86 -37.12 -4.49
CA GLY A 45 0.12 -38.18 -4.28
C GLY A 45 0.07 -38.85 -2.92
N PHE A 46 -1.01 -38.73 -2.14
CA PHE A 46 -1.19 -39.48 -0.89
C PHE A 46 -1.72 -40.89 -1.14
N LYS A 47 -1.25 -41.87 -0.35
CA LYS A 47 -1.71 -43.26 -0.43
C LYS A 47 -3.18 -43.37 -0.02
N ILE A 48 -3.99 -43.97 -0.87
CA ILE A 48 -5.38 -44.34 -0.60
C ILE A 48 -5.37 -45.76 0.00
N VAL A 49 -5.74 -45.88 1.27
CA VAL A 49 -5.81 -47.17 1.96
C VAL A 49 -7.14 -47.85 1.64
N ARG A 50 -7.11 -48.98 0.92
CA ARG A 50 -8.32 -49.72 0.49
C ARG A 50 -8.98 -50.61 1.57
N SER A 51 -8.49 -50.65 2.80
CA SER A 51 -8.99 -51.58 3.81
C SER A 51 -10.20 -51.04 4.60
N THR A 52 -11.31 -51.80 4.55
CA THR A 52 -12.53 -51.74 5.41
C THR A 52 -13.61 -50.71 5.09
N ILE A 53 -13.95 -50.53 3.82
CA ILE A 53 -15.28 -50.02 3.45
C ILE A 53 -16.20 -51.23 3.32
N SER A 54 -17.15 -51.37 4.25
CA SER A 54 -18.29 -52.26 4.08
C SER A 54 -18.98 -51.96 2.75
N LYS A 55 -19.50 -52.98 2.07
CA LYS A 55 -20.09 -52.85 0.72
C LYS A 55 -21.26 -51.85 0.58
N ASP A 56 -21.69 -51.22 1.68
CA ASP A 56 -22.75 -50.22 1.70
C ASP A 56 -22.28 -48.75 1.54
N ASP A 57 -20.97 -48.47 1.64
CA ASP A 57 -20.40 -47.10 1.51
C ASP A 57 -19.65 -46.89 0.18
N ARG A 58 -20.17 -47.44 -0.92
CA ARG A 58 -19.71 -47.04 -2.27
C ARG A 58 -20.35 -45.71 -2.65
N SER A 59 -19.80 -44.60 -2.16
CA SER A 59 -19.99 -43.30 -2.81
C SER A 59 -18.95 -43.12 -3.92
N ASP A 60 -19.12 -43.85 -5.03
CA ASP A 60 -18.57 -43.45 -6.34
C ASP A 60 -19.01 -42.00 -6.70
N SER A 61 -20.00 -41.43 -5.99
CA SER A 61 -20.45 -40.04 -6.11
C SER A 61 -19.46 -38.99 -5.62
N THR A 62 -18.68 -39.23 -4.55
CA THR A 62 -17.82 -38.18 -3.96
C THR A 62 -16.63 -37.78 -4.84
N GLU A 63 -15.97 -38.73 -5.52
CA GLU A 63 -14.84 -38.42 -6.41
C GLU A 63 -15.28 -37.76 -7.73
N LEU A 64 -16.45 -38.16 -8.25
CA LEU A 64 -17.11 -37.56 -9.41
C LEU A 64 -17.58 -36.13 -9.10
N ASP A 65 -18.16 -35.91 -7.92
CA ASP A 65 -18.59 -34.59 -7.44
C ASP A 65 -17.40 -33.63 -7.25
N GLU A 66 -16.27 -34.11 -6.73
CA GLU A 66 -15.06 -33.29 -6.59
C GLU A 66 -14.47 -32.86 -7.96
N ALA A 67 -14.37 -33.78 -8.93
CA ALA A 67 -13.87 -33.46 -10.27
C ALA A 67 -14.74 -32.41 -10.99
N GLN A 68 -16.07 -32.56 -10.85
CA GLN A 68 -17.03 -31.60 -11.36
C GLN A 68 -16.90 -30.25 -10.65
N TRP A 69 -16.80 -30.26 -9.32
CA TRP A 69 -16.56 -29.07 -8.51
C TRP A 69 -15.31 -28.31 -8.96
N TYR A 70 -14.19 -29.00 -9.20
CA TYR A 70 -12.95 -28.35 -9.66
C TYR A 70 -13.13 -27.62 -10.98
N THR A 71 -13.86 -28.25 -11.91
CA THR A 71 -14.12 -27.68 -13.23
C THR A 71 -15.02 -26.45 -13.15
N GLU A 72 -16.06 -26.52 -12.32
CA GLU A 72 -17.01 -25.42 -12.09
C GLU A 72 -16.34 -24.26 -11.36
N THR A 73 -15.65 -24.52 -10.25
CA THR A 73 -14.96 -23.50 -9.44
C THR A 73 -13.88 -22.80 -10.25
N LYS A 74 -13.05 -23.54 -11.02
CA LYS A 74 -12.05 -22.95 -11.90
C LYS A 74 -12.69 -22.01 -12.94
N SER A 75 -13.78 -22.45 -13.56
CA SER A 75 -14.51 -21.65 -14.55
C SER A 75 -15.08 -20.37 -13.93
N GLN A 76 -15.56 -20.43 -12.68
CA GLN A 76 -16.04 -19.25 -11.94
C GLN A 76 -14.92 -18.27 -11.62
N TRP A 77 -13.75 -18.74 -11.17
CA TRP A 77 -12.59 -17.88 -10.92
C TRP A 77 -12.07 -17.21 -12.19
N ILE A 78 -11.96 -17.96 -13.30
CA ILE A 78 -11.52 -17.41 -14.58
C ILE A 78 -12.54 -16.39 -15.10
N SER A 79 -13.84 -16.74 -15.10
CA SER A 79 -14.90 -15.83 -15.53
C SER A 79 -14.94 -14.55 -14.70
N PHE A 80 -14.69 -14.66 -13.40
CA PHE A 80 -14.57 -13.52 -12.52
C PHE A 80 -13.40 -12.62 -12.93
N LEU A 81 -12.19 -13.19 -12.99
CA LEU A 81 -10.99 -12.45 -13.34
C LEU A 81 -11.07 -11.79 -14.72
N GLU A 82 -11.62 -12.49 -15.72
CA GLU A 82 -11.86 -11.92 -17.05
C GLU A 82 -12.85 -10.75 -17.00
N SER A 83 -13.92 -10.86 -16.20
CA SER A 83 -14.91 -9.79 -16.07
C SER A 83 -14.35 -8.54 -15.39
N GLU A 84 -13.51 -8.72 -14.37
CA GLU A 84 -12.83 -7.65 -13.65
C GLU A 84 -11.77 -6.99 -14.55
N TYR A 85 -10.96 -7.81 -15.24
CA TYR A 85 -9.94 -7.33 -16.18
C TYR A 85 -10.53 -6.51 -17.33
N ARG A 86 -11.63 -6.99 -17.95
CA ARG A 86 -12.31 -6.25 -19.04
C ARG A 86 -12.84 -4.89 -18.60
N ARG A 87 -13.15 -4.70 -17.31
CA ARG A 87 -13.54 -3.40 -16.77
C ARG A 87 -12.35 -2.43 -16.68
N MET A 88 -11.16 -2.96 -16.39
CA MET A 88 -9.93 -2.17 -16.23
C MET A 88 -9.25 -1.87 -17.57
N ALA A 89 -9.26 -2.83 -18.51
CA ALA A 89 -8.64 -2.72 -19.83
C ALA A 89 -9.51 -3.39 -20.92
N PRO A 90 -10.40 -2.65 -21.61
CA PRO A 90 -11.39 -3.23 -22.53
C PRO A 90 -10.82 -3.92 -23.78
N SER A 91 -9.53 -3.74 -24.07
CA SER A 91 -8.92 -4.05 -25.37
C SER A 91 -7.82 -5.13 -25.32
N SER A 92 -7.56 -5.76 -24.17
CA SER A 92 -6.47 -6.73 -23.98
C SER A 92 -6.95 -8.10 -23.50
N CYS A 93 -6.14 -9.13 -23.75
CA CYS A 93 -6.34 -10.49 -23.20
C CYS A 93 -5.98 -10.51 -21.71
N LEU A 94 -6.60 -11.39 -20.92
CA LEU A 94 -6.33 -11.54 -19.48
C LEU A 94 -4.84 -11.88 -19.26
N ASP A 95 -4.13 -10.97 -18.59
CA ASP A 95 -2.77 -11.19 -18.11
C ASP A 95 -2.75 -11.05 -16.59
N LEU A 96 -2.66 -12.20 -15.91
CA LEU A 96 -2.67 -12.28 -14.45
C LEU A 96 -1.49 -11.53 -13.82
N SER A 97 -0.38 -11.35 -14.54
CA SER A 97 0.79 -10.64 -14.02
C SER A 97 0.56 -9.14 -13.79
N GLN A 98 -0.49 -8.57 -14.41
CA GLN A 98 -0.82 -7.15 -14.33
C GLN A 98 -1.62 -6.78 -13.07
N PHE A 99 -2.17 -7.76 -12.34
CA PHE A 99 -2.92 -7.51 -11.11
C PHE A 99 -1.97 -7.32 -9.91
N ASP A 100 -1.94 -6.10 -9.37
CA ASP A 100 -1.29 -5.82 -8.09
C ASP A 100 -2.16 -6.25 -6.91
N SER A 101 -1.52 -6.63 -5.80
CA SER A 101 -2.12 -6.97 -4.51
C SER A 101 -3.19 -5.97 -4.04
N THR A 102 -2.95 -4.67 -4.23
CA THR A 102 -3.86 -3.60 -3.80
C THR A 102 -5.13 -3.48 -4.65
N GLU A 103 -5.09 -3.95 -5.89
CA GLU A 103 -6.24 -3.97 -6.79
C GLU A 103 -7.11 -5.20 -6.55
N ILE A 104 -6.50 -6.35 -6.21
CA ILE A 104 -7.21 -7.59 -5.92
C ILE A 104 -8.10 -7.48 -4.67
N GLU A 105 -7.60 -6.88 -3.58
CA GLU A 105 -8.37 -6.71 -2.33
C GLU A 105 -9.63 -5.84 -2.50
N ARG A 106 -9.67 -5.01 -3.55
CA ARG A 106 -10.81 -4.13 -3.86
C ARG A 106 -11.82 -4.76 -4.82
N LEU A 107 -11.57 -5.98 -5.28
CA LEU A 107 -12.45 -6.62 -6.25
C LEU A 107 -13.82 -6.93 -5.64
N PRO A 108 -14.92 -6.47 -6.24
CA PRO A 108 -16.27 -6.81 -5.78
C PRO A 108 -16.47 -8.33 -5.81
N ARG A 109 -17.22 -8.90 -4.86
CA ARG A 109 -17.52 -10.35 -4.77
C ARG A 109 -16.35 -11.29 -4.45
N LEU A 110 -15.14 -10.79 -4.19
CA LEU A 110 -14.01 -11.65 -3.80
C LEU A 110 -14.30 -12.51 -2.55
N ASN A 111 -15.01 -11.93 -1.56
CA ASN A 111 -15.49 -12.64 -0.36
C ASN A 111 -16.45 -13.82 -0.67
N GLU A 112 -17.21 -13.73 -1.76
CA GLU A 112 -18.11 -14.83 -2.17
C GLU A 112 -17.31 -15.96 -2.83
N LEU A 113 -16.33 -15.60 -3.67
CA LEU A 113 -15.50 -16.56 -4.39
C LEU A 113 -14.52 -17.30 -3.48
N ILE A 114 -13.94 -16.63 -2.47
CA ILE A 114 -13.05 -17.31 -1.52
C ILE A 114 -13.79 -18.38 -0.71
N CYS A 115 -15.10 -18.21 -0.47
CA CYS A 115 -15.93 -19.23 0.18
C CYS A 115 -16.10 -20.49 -0.70
N LEU A 116 -15.86 -20.39 -2.00
CA LEU A 116 -15.89 -21.52 -2.93
C LEU A 116 -14.52 -22.19 -3.08
N SER A 117 -13.50 -21.79 -2.29
CA SER A 117 -12.10 -22.21 -2.40
C SER A 117 -11.45 -21.85 -3.75
N ILE A 118 -10.14 -21.68 -3.73
CA ILE A 118 -9.33 -21.36 -4.90
C ILE A 118 -8.97 -22.67 -5.62
N SER A 119 -9.11 -22.70 -6.94
CA SER A 119 -8.62 -23.82 -7.75
C SER A 119 -7.10 -23.98 -7.58
N ASP A 120 -6.62 -25.22 -7.55
CA ASP A 120 -5.21 -25.54 -7.24
C ASP A 120 -4.20 -24.79 -8.12
N GLU A 121 -4.46 -24.68 -9.42
CA GLU A 121 -3.62 -23.94 -10.37
C GLU A 121 -3.49 -22.43 -10.07
N LEU A 122 -4.50 -21.85 -9.42
CA LEU A 122 -4.56 -20.42 -9.11
C LEU A 122 -4.01 -20.11 -7.71
N ARG A 123 -3.85 -21.12 -6.84
CA ARG A 123 -3.33 -20.93 -5.47
C ARG A 123 -1.95 -20.26 -5.43
N PRO A 124 -0.94 -20.69 -6.21
CA PRO A 124 0.37 -20.02 -6.20
C PRO A 124 0.27 -18.53 -6.53
N PHE A 125 -0.62 -18.19 -7.45
CA PHE A 125 -0.86 -16.81 -7.85
C PHE A 125 -1.51 -15.97 -6.75
N PHE A 126 -2.56 -16.50 -6.11
CA PHE A 126 -3.34 -15.78 -5.10
C PHE A 126 -2.71 -15.79 -3.72
N TRP A 127 -2.21 -16.93 -3.25
CA TRP A 127 -1.64 -17.05 -1.91
C TRP A 127 -0.45 -16.12 -1.70
N ILE A 128 0.44 -16.01 -2.69
CA ILE A 128 1.61 -15.12 -2.59
C ILE A 128 1.18 -13.64 -2.51
N ARG A 129 0.03 -13.29 -3.09
CA ARG A 129 -0.53 -11.93 -3.08
C ARG A 129 -1.30 -11.65 -1.79
N PHE A 130 -2.22 -12.53 -1.40
CA PHE A 130 -3.02 -12.38 -0.17
C PHE A 130 -2.14 -12.38 1.09
N SER A 131 -1.12 -13.24 1.14
CA SER A 131 -0.19 -13.30 2.28
C SER A 131 0.78 -12.12 2.37
N ARG A 132 0.88 -11.28 1.34
CA ARG A 132 1.96 -10.29 1.09
C ARG A 132 3.35 -10.88 0.92
N ALA A 133 3.50 -12.20 0.79
CA ALA A 133 4.78 -12.84 0.47
C ALA A 133 5.39 -12.30 -0.85
N LEU A 134 4.56 -11.84 -1.80
CA LEU A 134 5.02 -11.19 -3.03
C LEU A 134 5.79 -9.91 -2.74
N HIS A 135 5.37 -9.13 -1.75
CA HIS A 135 6.08 -7.92 -1.33
C HIS A 135 7.46 -8.26 -0.76
N LEU A 136 7.56 -9.31 0.07
CA LEU A 136 8.85 -9.79 0.56
C LEU A 136 9.76 -10.24 -0.60
N LYS A 137 9.20 -10.99 -1.54
CA LYS A 137 9.92 -11.46 -2.74
C LYS A 137 10.47 -10.29 -3.57
N ILE A 138 9.65 -9.26 -3.82
CA ILE A 138 10.04 -8.07 -4.59
C ILE A 138 11.02 -7.18 -3.81
N ALA A 139 10.84 -7.05 -2.49
CA ALA A 139 11.70 -6.23 -1.63
C ALA A 139 13.04 -6.91 -1.31
N SER A 140 13.14 -8.23 -1.49
CA SER A 140 14.35 -9.01 -1.23
C SER A 140 15.55 -8.46 -2.00
N LYS A 141 16.65 -8.26 -1.28
CA LYS A 141 17.95 -7.91 -1.87
C LYS A 141 18.58 -9.08 -2.63
N TRP A 142 18.30 -10.31 -2.22
CA TRP A 142 18.91 -11.52 -2.77
C TRP A 142 17.92 -12.29 -3.62
N SER A 143 18.42 -12.82 -4.74
CA SER A 143 17.67 -13.80 -5.52
C SER A 143 17.59 -15.14 -4.78
N PHE A 144 16.59 -15.95 -5.08
CA PHE A 144 16.43 -17.26 -4.45
C PHE A 144 17.68 -18.16 -4.57
N PRO A 145 18.39 -18.23 -5.71
CA PRO A 145 19.67 -18.94 -5.78
C PRO A 145 20.74 -18.40 -4.83
N GLN A 146 20.86 -17.07 -4.69
CA GLN A 146 21.83 -16.47 -3.76
C GLN A 146 21.49 -16.80 -2.29
N LEU A 147 20.20 -16.89 -1.95
CA LEU A 147 19.76 -17.31 -0.61
C LEU A 147 20.14 -18.76 -0.31
N ILE A 148 20.08 -19.65 -1.31
CA ILE A 148 20.56 -21.04 -1.17
C ILE A 148 22.06 -21.05 -0.84
N ASP A 149 22.85 -20.27 -1.56
CA ASP A 149 24.30 -20.20 -1.35
C ASP A 149 24.66 -19.62 0.03
N LEU A 150 23.96 -18.57 0.47
CA LEU A 150 24.18 -17.92 1.77
C LEU A 150 23.79 -18.80 2.96
N SER A 151 22.76 -19.63 2.81
CA SER A 151 22.25 -20.52 3.85
C SER A 151 22.92 -21.90 3.88
N ALA A 152 23.89 -22.15 2.99
CA ALA A 152 24.50 -23.47 2.81
C ALA A 152 25.14 -24.06 4.08
N SER A 153 25.59 -23.20 5.02
CA SER A 153 26.20 -23.62 6.29
C SER A 153 25.20 -23.92 7.40
N GLU A 154 23.91 -23.60 7.23
CA GLU A 154 22.92 -23.79 8.29
C GLU A 154 22.41 -25.23 8.38
N PRO A 155 22.12 -25.71 9.61
CA PRO A 155 21.61 -27.04 9.81
C PRO A 155 20.22 -27.20 9.19
N SER A 156 19.96 -28.41 8.68
CA SER A 156 18.65 -28.81 8.15
C SER A 156 18.32 -30.20 8.61
N LEU A 157 17.08 -30.62 8.32
CA LEU A 157 16.68 -32.02 8.40
C LEU A 157 17.61 -32.89 7.55
N SER A 158 17.88 -34.11 8.01
CA SER A 158 18.44 -35.13 7.14
C SER A 158 17.45 -35.49 6.02
N VAL A 159 17.93 -36.03 4.90
CA VAL A 159 17.05 -36.46 3.79
C VAL A 159 15.99 -37.45 4.27
N HIS A 160 16.37 -38.37 5.17
CA HIS A 160 15.45 -39.33 5.77
C HIS A 160 14.39 -38.66 6.65
N GLN A 161 14.76 -37.69 7.49
CA GLN A 161 13.79 -36.94 8.30
C GLN A 161 12.84 -36.12 7.41
N ALA A 162 13.34 -35.49 6.35
CA ALA A 162 12.51 -34.75 5.39
C ALA A 162 11.51 -35.67 4.66
N ALA A 163 11.94 -36.88 4.28
CA ALA A 163 11.06 -37.89 3.67
C ALA A 163 9.96 -38.37 4.63
N GLN A 164 10.20 -38.34 5.94
CA GLN A 164 9.24 -38.75 6.97
C GLN A 164 8.23 -37.67 7.35
N VAL A 165 8.35 -36.44 6.84
CA VAL A 165 7.41 -35.35 7.15
C VAL A 165 6.01 -35.65 6.60
N LEU A 166 5.93 -36.17 5.38
CA LEU A 166 4.68 -36.66 4.77
C LEU A 166 4.86 -38.14 4.37
N PRO A 167 4.85 -39.07 5.35
CA PRO A 167 5.25 -40.45 5.12
C PRO A 167 4.28 -41.22 4.19
N ASN A 168 3.04 -40.73 4.08
CA ASN A 168 2.01 -41.31 3.23
C ASN A 168 1.97 -40.67 1.83
N ASN A 169 2.83 -39.71 1.52
CA ASN A 169 2.88 -39.05 0.22
C ASN A 169 4.02 -39.61 -0.65
N ALA A 170 3.71 -40.00 -1.89
CA ALA A 170 4.67 -40.60 -2.81
C ALA A 170 5.81 -39.63 -3.18
N CYS A 171 5.53 -38.33 -3.28
CA CYS A 171 6.55 -37.35 -3.69
C CYS A 171 7.69 -37.27 -2.67
N PHE A 172 7.39 -37.46 -1.38
CA PHE A 172 8.38 -37.39 -0.31
C PHE A 172 9.26 -38.64 -0.20
N THR A 173 8.97 -39.72 -0.94
CA THR A 173 9.93 -40.81 -1.11
C THR A 173 11.10 -40.43 -2.03
N LEU A 174 10.95 -39.35 -2.80
CA LEU A 174 11.97 -38.85 -3.72
C LEU A 174 12.96 -37.95 -3.00
N ASN A 175 14.26 -38.21 -3.19
CA ASN A 175 15.32 -37.37 -2.66
C ASN A 175 15.29 -35.95 -3.26
N SER A 176 14.85 -35.80 -4.51
CA SER A 176 14.71 -34.51 -5.19
C SER A 176 13.78 -33.57 -4.42
N VAL A 177 12.56 -34.04 -4.12
CA VAL A 177 11.54 -33.30 -3.35
C VAL A 177 11.98 -33.07 -1.90
N SER A 178 12.52 -34.11 -1.24
CA SER A 178 13.04 -33.99 0.12
C SER A 178 14.15 -32.94 0.23
N ASN A 179 15.00 -32.81 -0.79
CA ASN A 179 16.04 -31.78 -0.83
C ASN A 179 15.47 -30.36 -1.04
N ARG A 180 14.36 -30.20 -1.77
CA ARG A 180 13.66 -28.90 -1.87
C ARG A 180 13.17 -28.44 -0.50
N LEU A 181 12.52 -29.34 0.25
CA LEU A 181 12.06 -29.05 1.62
C LEU A 181 13.24 -28.66 2.52
N ARG A 182 14.34 -29.40 2.45
CA ARG A 182 15.55 -29.09 3.22
C ARG A 182 16.10 -27.70 2.91
N ARG A 183 16.16 -27.31 1.63
CA ARG A 183 16.65 -25.98 1.21
C ARG A 183 15.76 -24.86 1.70
N ILE A 184 14.44 -24.94 1.49
CA ILE A 184 13.54 -23.88 1.96
C ILE A 184 13.59 -23.74 3.49
N LEU A 185 13.69 -24.86 4.23
CA LEU A 185 13.87 -24.82 5.68
C LEU A 185 15.22 -24.21 6.06
N GLN A 186 16.31 -24.56 5.39
CA GLN A 186 17.65 -23.97 5.65
C GLN A 186 17.62 -22.46 5.50
N ILE A 187 17.03 -21.96 4.41
CA ILE A 187 16.95 -20.53 4.14
C ILE A 187 16.12 -19.84 5.24
N VAL A 188 14.99 -20.43 5.65
CA VAL A 188 14.16 -19.86 6.72
C VAL A 188 14.91 -19.85 8.06
N HIS A 189 15.59 -20.93 8.43
CA HIS A 189 16.40 -20.97 9.67
C HIS A 189 17.55 -19.98 9.63
N TRP A 190 18.24 -19.88 8.49
CA TRP A 190 19.26 -18.86 8.26
C TRP A 190 18.66 -17.47 8.49
N TYR A 191 17.55 -17.16 7.83
CA TYR A 191 16.88 -15.86 7.94
C TYR A 191 16.51 -15.54 9.40
N GLN A 192 15.86 -16.48 10.09
CA GLN A 192 15.47 -16.34 11.51
C GLN A 192 16.65 -16.14 12.45
N LYS A 193 17.76 -16.88 12.27
CA LYS A 193 18.95 -16.75 13.12
C LYS A 193 19.65 -15.42 12.93
N THR A 194 19.70 -14.96 11.69
CA THR A 194 20.34 -13.71 11.29
C THR A 194 19.53 -12.54 11.90
N ASP A 195 18.20 -12.69 11.96
CA ASP A 195 17.24 -11.79 12.63
C ASP A 195 17.29 -11.83 14.19
N LEU A 196 17.41 -13.02 14.79
CA LEU A 196 17.36 -13.25 16.25
C LEU A 196 18.58 -12.75 17.06
N ALA A 197 19.62 -12.21 16.45
CA ALA A 197 20.78 -11.66 17.16
C ALA A 197 20.50 -10.34 17.93
N HIS A 198 19.28 -9.78 17.83
CA HIS A 198 18.91 -8.49 18.46
C HIS A 198 17.74 -8.55 19.46
N ASN A 199 17.15 -9.73 19.72
CA ASN A 199 16.17 -9.89 20.80
C ASN A 199 16.55 -11.11 21.64
N ASP A 200 17.02 -10.87 22.87
CA ASP A 200 17.12 -11.90 23.90
C ASP A 200 15.72 -12.48 24.15
N ASN A 201 15.45 -13.65 23.58
CA ASN A 201 14.68 -14.72 24.21
C ASN A 201 14.92 -16.02 23.45
N ASN A 202 15.29 -17.05 24.21
CA ASN A 202 15.52 -18.41 23.75
C ASN A 202 14.36 -18.95 22.91
N GLY A 203 14.73 -19.71 21.87
CA GLY A 203 13.81 -20.32 20.93
C GLY A 203 12.86 -21.35 21.53
N ASP A 204 11.57 -21.11 21.33
CA ASP A 204 10.60 -22.19 21.13
C ASP A 204 10.12 -22.08 19.68
N GLN A 205 10.35 -23.14 18.89
CA GLN A 205 9.80 -23.27 17.53
C GLN A 205 8.27 -23.26 17.62
N GLN A 206 7.66 -22.11 17.36
CA GLN A 206 6.21 -21.93 17.47
C GLN A 206 5.43 -22.69 16.38
N PHE A 207 6.03 -22.86 15.19
CA PHE A 207 5.41 -23.56 14.05
C PHE A 207 6.21 -24.80 13.64
N ASN A 208 5.51 -25.87 13.27
CA ASN A 208 6.03 -27.01 12.54
C ASN A 208 6.19 -26.65 11.06
N LEU A 209 7.24 -25.88 10.77
CA LEU A 209 7.57 -25.40 9.43
C LEU A 209 7.86 -26.53 8.44
N SER A 210 8.31 -27.69 8.93
CA SER A 210 8.56 -28.84 8.08
C SER A 210 7.27 -29.36 7.43
N LEU A 211 6.21 -29.53 8.22
CA LEU A 211 4.92 -30.00 7.73
C LEU A 211 4.26 -28.97 6.82
N ILE A 212 4.27 -27.70 7.22
CA ILE A 212 3.69 -26.61 6.42
C ILE A 212 4.43 -26.49 5.08
N GLY A 213 5.77 -26.44 5.10
CA GLY A 213 6.59 -26.37 3.90
C GLY A 213 6.41 -27.57 2.98
N ALA A 214 6.20 -28.77 3.53
CA ALA A 214 5.95 -29.97 2.76
C ALA A 214 4.65 -29.87 1.94
N TYR A 215 3.55 -29.42 2.56
CA TYR A 215 2.28 -29.19 1.87
C TYR A 215 2.35 -28.03 0.88
N LEU A 216 3.08 -26.95 1.18
CA LEU A 216 3.27 -25.84 0.23
C LEU A 216 4.01 -26.29 -1.04
N LEU A 217 5.04 -27.14 -0.90
CA LEU A 217 5.79 -27.65 -2.05
C LEU A 217 4.98 -28.52 -3.01
N LEU A 218 3.88 -29.14 -2.53
CA LEU A 218 3.02 -29.94 -3.41
C LEU A 218 2.33 -29.07 -4.48
N ILE A 219 2.04 -27.81 -4.19
CA ILE A 219 1.22 -26.94 -5.04
C ILE A 219 1.89 -25.64 -5.47
N CYS A 220 2.99 -25.23 -4.83
CA CYS A 220 3.76 -24.03 -5.18
C CYS A 220 5.13 -24.37 -5.76
N SER A 221 5.72 -23.39 -6.48
CA SER A 221 7.13 -23.45 -6.83
C SER A 221 8.00 -23.44 -5.56
N GLU A 222 9.23 -23.96 -5.63
CA GLU A 222 10.13 -24.00 -4.48
C GLU A 222 10.41 -22.61 -3.89
N GLU A 223 10.54 -21.61 -4.74
CA GLU A 223 10.73 -20.22 -4.32
C GLU A 223 9.47 -19.63 -3.68
N ASP A 224 8.29 -19.83 -4.28
CA ASP A 224 7.06 -19.28 -3.73
C ASP A 224 6.68 -19.96 -2.40
N ALA A 225 6.91 -21.27 -2.30
CA ALA A 225 6.76 -22.03 -1.05
C ALA A 225 7.67 -21.46 0.04
N PHE A 226 8.91 -21.09 -0.29
CA PHE A 226 9.82 -20.42 0.64
C PHE A 226 9.26 -19.07 1.13
N TRP A 227 8.85 -18.18 0.22
CA TRP A 227 8.36 -16.85 0.60
C TRP A 227 7.07 -16.92 1.42
N LEU A 228 6.16 -17.84 1.08
CA LEU A 228 4.95 -18.11 1.86
C LEU A 228 5.30 -18.63 3.26
N LEU A 229 6.24 -19.57 3.36
CA LEU A 229 6.68 -20.13 4.63
C LEU A 229 7.36 -19.08 5.52
N LEU A 230 8.22 -18.24 4.93
CA LEU A 230 8.85 -17.12 5.64
C LEU A 230 7.80 -16.14 6.14
N GLN A 231 6.83 -15.77 5.31
CA GLN A 231 5.77 -14.85 5.70
C GLN A 231 4.90 -15.39 6.85
N ILE A 232 4.63 -16.70 6.90
CA ILE A 232 3.94 -17.33 8.03
C ILE A 232 4.74 -17.09 9.32
N THR A 233 6.06 -17.28 9.28
CA THR A 233 6.91 -17.07 10.47
C THR A 233 6.96 -15.62 10.96
N LEU A 234 6.73 -14.66 10.06
CA LEU A 234 6.77 -13.22 10.38
C LEU A 234 5.40 -12.65 10.78
N SER A 235 4.32 -13.36 10.45
CA SER A 235 2.96 -12.80 10.48
C SER A 235 2.49 -12.39 11.89
N VAL A 236 2.49 -13.27 12.89
CA VAL A 236 2.12 -12.99 14.31
C VAL A 236 2.73 -14.03 15.26
N ASN A 237 2.99 -13.65 16.52
CA ASN A 237 3.35 -14.56 17.61
C ASN A 237 2.13 -15.40 18.06
N LEU A 238 2.23 -16.74 18.01
CA LEU A 238 1.12 -17.63 18.34
C LEU A 238 0.59 -17.45 19.77
N ASP A 239 1.46 -17.13 20.72
CA ASP A 239 1.05 -16.92 22.11
C ASP A 239 0.08 -15.75 22.24
N ASP A 240 0.32 -14.66 21.49
CA ASP A 240 -0.56 -13.49 21.49
C ASP A 240 -1.96 -13.85 20.96
N CYS A 241 -2.02 -14.67 19.89
CA CYS A 241 -3.28 -15.17 19.34
C CYS A 241 -4.04 -16.03 20.35
N ILE A 242 -3.35 -16.95 21.02
CA ILE A 242 -3.95 -17.86 21.99
C ILE A 242 -4.45 -17.10 23.22
N GLU A 243 -3.67 -16.13 23.72
CA GLU A 243 -4.08 -15.28 24.84
C GLU A 243 -5.35 -14.50 24.50
N LEU A 244 -5.41 -13.93 23.30
CA LEU A 244 -6.58 -13.20 22.82
C LEU A 244 -7.81 -14.11 22.70
N ILE A 245 -7.65 -15.35 22.21
CA ILE A 245 -8.73 -16.35 22.19
C ILE A 245 -9.23 -16.61 23.60
N GLY A 246 -8.33 -16.75 24.58
CA GLY A 246 -8.70 -16.87 25.98
C GLY A 246 -9.59 -15.72 26.45
N GLN A 247 -9.21 -14.47 26.14
CA GLN A 247 -10.00 -13.28 26.47
C GLN A 247 -11.36 -13.26 25.77
N ILE A 248 -11.42 -13.60 24.48
CA ILE A 248 -12.67 -13.65 23.70
C ILE A 248 -13.59 -14.76 24.23
N MET A 249 -13.04 -15.93 24.52
CA MET A 249 -13.77 -17.09 25.02
C MET A 249 -14.50 -16.79 26.34
N THR A 250 -13.91 -15.99 27.23
CA THR A 250 -14.59 -15.57 28.46
C THR A 250 -15.87 -14.77 28.21
N LYS A 251 -15.95 -14.04 27.10
CA LYS A 251 -17.09 -13.19 26.74
C LYS A 251 -18.08 -13.90 25.82
N CYS A 252 -17.57 -14.66 24.85
CA CYS A 252 -18.36 -15.20 23.75
C CYS A 252 -18.71 -16.68 23.91
N CYS A 253 -17.96 -17.44 24.70
CA CYS A 253 -18.16 -18.87 24.92
C CYS A 253 -18.16 -19.21 26.43
N PRO A 254 -19.05 -18.61 27.25
CA PRO A 254 -19.01 -18.75 28.70
C PRO A 254 -19.18 -20.19 29.18
N ILE A 255 -19.97 -20.99 28.44
CA ILE A 255 -20.21 -22.41 28.73
C ILE A 255 -18.89 -23.19 28.59
N VAL A 256 -18.23 -23.09 27.43
CA VAL A 256 -16.95 -23.75 27.16
C VAL A 256 -15.88 -23.31 28.15
N ASN A 257 -15.82 -22.02 28.47
CA ASN A 257 -14.90 -21.48 29.50
C ASN A 257 -15.17 -22.08 30.90
N THR A 258 -16.43 -22.35 31.23
CA THR A 258 -16.80 -23.00 32.50
C THR A 258 -16.40 -24.48 32.50
N LEU A 259 -16.59 -25.17 31.37
CA LEU A 259 -16.17 -26.57 31.21
C LEU A 259 -14.64 -26.72 31.30
N LEU A 260 -13.88 -25.84 30.66
CA LEU A 260 -12.41 -25.83 30.76
C LEU A 260 -11.94 -25.70 32.21
N ARG A 261 -12.56 -24.80 32.99
CA ARG A 261 -12.26 -24.66 34.43
C ARG A 261 -12.69 -25.87 35.24
N LYS A 262 -13.86 -26.43 34.97
CA LYS A 262 -14.39 -27.63 35.65
C LYS A 262 -13.47 -28.84 35.47
N HIS A 263 -12.92 -29.01 34.27
CA HIS A 263 -12.04 -30.13 33.92
C HIS A 263 -10.55 -29.82 34.11
N GLU A 264 -10.20 -28.64 34.63
CA GLU A 264 -8.82 -28.18 34.87
C GLU A 264 -7.92 -28.23 33.62
N ILE A 265 -8.48 -27.90 32.45
CA ILE A 265 -7.76 -27.95 31.17
C ILE A 265 -7.34 -26.56 30.73
N GLU A 266 -6.04 -26.38 30.52
CA GLU A 266 -5.50 -25.18 29.89
C GLU A 266 -5.72 -25.23 28.38
N PHE A 267 -6.62 -24.37 27.89
CA PHE A 267 -6.91 -24.26 26.46
C PHE A 267 -5.68 -23.94 25.60
N LYS A 268 -4.69 -23.25 26.19
CA LYS A 268 -3.42 -22.92 25.53
C LYS A 268 -2.73 -24.16 24.98
N LEU A 269 -2.68 -25.27 25.73
CA LEU A 269 -2.02 -26.50 25.30
C LEU A 269 -2.66 -27.05 24.01
N VAL A 270 -3.99 -27.06 23.95
CA VAL A 270 -4.75 -27.55 22.79
C VAL A 270 -4.55 -26.63 21.59
N ALA A 271 -4.73 -25.32 21.78
CA ALA A 271 -4.61 -24.35 20.70
C ALA A 271 -3.18 -24.27 20.13
N SER A 272 -2.15 -24.42 20.97
CA SER A 272 -0.75 -24.46 20.50
C SER A 272 -0.52 -25.63 19.53
N ILE A 273 -1.09 -26.81 19.80
CA ILE A 273 -0.95 -27.97 18.92
C ILE A 273 -1.65 -27.71 17.58
N TRP A 274 -2.87 -27.14 17.61
CA TRP A 274 -3.61 -26.77 16.41
C TRP A 274 -2.85 -25.78 15.53
N PHE A 275 -2.31 -24.73 16.13
CA PHE A 275 -1.71 -23.62 15.41
C PHE A 275 -0.29 -23.93 14.93
N SER A 276 0.43 -24.80 15.64
CA SER A 276 1.80 -25.19 15.27
C SER A 276 1.90 -25.65 13.81
N SER A 277 0.89 -26.35 13.29
CA SER A 277 0.87 -26.87 11.92
C SER A 277 -0.14 -26.18 11.01
N LEU A 278 -0.72 -25.04 11.42
CA LEU A 278 -1.85 -24.41 10.74
C LEU A 278 -2.97 -25.43 10.42
N LEU A 279 -3.34 -26.24 11.42
CA LEU A 279 -4.32 -27.33 11.35
C LEU A 279 -3.95 -28.52 10.46
N ALA A 280 -2.79 -28.54 9.79
CA ALA A 280 -2.39 -29.64 8.91
C ALA A 280 -2.22 -30.99 9.64
N GLY A 281 -1.94 -30.96 10.95
CA GLY A 281 -1.92 -32.18 11.77
C GLY A 281 -3.30 -32.83 12.01
N PHE A 282 -4.40 -32.10 11.76
CA PHE A 282 -5.77 -32.55 12.03
C PHE A 282 -6.59 -32.73 10.76
N VAL A 283 -6.36 -31.90 9.74
CA VAL A 283 -7.06 -31.99 8.46
C VAL A 283 -6.17 -32.73 7.47
N THR A 284 -6.34 -34.06 7.44
CA THR A 284 -5.51 -34.97 6.65
C THR A 284 -5.88 -35.01 5.17
N ASN A 285 -7.08 -34.58 4.80
CA ASN A 285 -7.46 -34.40 3.41
C ASN A 285 -6.83 -33.10 2.87
N ALA A 286 -5.91 -33.24 1.92
CA ALA A 286 -5.16 -32.12 1.36
C ALA A 286 -6.05 -31.06 0.70
N PHE A 287 -7.14 -31.46 0.02
CA PHE A 287 -8.09 -30.52 -0.57
C PHE A 287 -8.75 -29.63 0.50
N LEU A 288 -9.24 -30.22 1.58
CA LEU A 288 -9.87 -29.48 2.68
C LEU A 288 -8.86 -28.61 3.43
N LEU A 289 -7.62 -29.09 3.60
CA LEU A 289 -6.54 -28.31 4.20
C LEU A 289 -6.21 -27.08 3.35
N TYR A 290 -6.12 -27.22 2.03
CA TYR A 290 -5.86 -26.08 1.17
C TYR A 290 -7.03 -25.10 1.11
N ALA A 291 -8.29 -25.56 1.21
CA ALA A 291 -9.44 -24.68 1.36
C ALA A 291 -9.38 -23.88 2.68
N LEU A 292 -8.90 -24.47 3.77
CA LEU A 292 -8.61 -23.74 5.02
C LEU A 292 -7.50 -22.72 4.82
N TRP A 293 -6.45 -23.07 4.09
CA TRP A 293 -5.32 -22.17 3.82
C TRP A 293 -5.69 -21.04 2.85
N ASP A 294 -6.64 -21.24 1.94
CA ASP A 294 -7.21 -20.17 1.12
C ASP A 294 -7.77 -19.06 2.02
N LEU A 295 -8.54 -19.44 3.06
CA LEU A 295 -9.10 -18.51 4.04
C LEU A 295 -8.02 -17.91 4.95
N TYR A 296 -7.02 -18.71 5.36
CA TYR A 296 -5.90 -18.21 6.18
C TYR A 296 -5.07 -17.17 5.44
N PHE A 297 -4.68 -17.42 4.19
CA PHE A 297 -3.89 -16.45 3.43
C PHE A 297 -4.71 -15.21 3.09
N TYR A 298 -6.02 -15.34 2.92
CA TYR A 298 -6.94 -14.23 2.65
C TYR A 298 -7.21 -13.34 3.89
N GLU A 299 -7.58 -13.92 5.03
CA GLU A 299 -7.89 -13.18 6.27
C GLU A 299 -6.65 -12.89 7.13
N GLY A 300 -5.56 -13.63 6.94
CA GLY A 300 -4.39 -13.59 7.78
C GLY A 300 -4.52 -14.32 9.12
N PRO A 301 -3.65 -14.03 10.09
CA PRO A 301 -3.63 -14.70 11.39
C PRO A 301 -4.92 -14.57 12.20
N VAL A 302 -5.76 -13.55 11.94
CA VAL A 302 -7.11 -13.43 12.52
C VAL A 302 -7.96 -14.66 12.22
N PHE A 303 -7.74 -15.30 11.06
CA PHE A 303 -8.40 -16.56 10.71
C PHE A 303 -8.30 -17.61 11.81
N LEU A 304 -7.13 -17.76 12.45
CA LEU A 304 -6.93 -18.76 13.51
C LEU A 304 -7.83 -18.49 14.73
N ILE A 305 -8.06 -17.23 15.06
CA ILE A 305 -8.99 -16.81 16.10
C ILE A 305 -10.44 -17.08 15.65
N GLN A 306 -10.79 -16.67 14.43
CA GLN A 306 -12.13 -16.85 13.87
C GLN A 306 -12.52 -18.33 13.81
N ILE A 307 -11.68 -19.19 13.22
CA ILE A 307 -11.98 -20.62 13.08
C ILE A 307 -12.07 -21.31 14.45
N THR A 308 -11.21 -20.94 15.39
CA THR A 308 -11.21 -21.50 16.75
C THR A 308 -12.49 -21.15 17.50
N ILE A 309 -12.88 -19.87 17.52
CA ILE A 309 -14.13 -19.45 18.15
C ILE A 309 -15.33 -20.09 17.47
N GLY A 310 -15.29 -20.20 16.13
CA GLY A 310 -16.28 -20.95 15.36
C GLY A 310 -16.43 -22.38 15.87
N LEU A 311 -15.33 -23.14 15.93
CA LEU A 311 -15.31 -24.54 16.35
C LEU A 311 -15.90 -24.72 17.76
N LEU A 312 -15.46 -23.89 18.71
CA LEU A 312 -15.91 -23.98 20.10
C LEU A 312 -17.42 -23.75 20.23
N ILE A 313 -17.99 -22.85 19.42
CA ILE A 313 -19.41 -22.49 19.47
C ILE A 313 -20.27 -23.52 18.74
N THR A 314 -19.84 -23.95 17.56
CA THR A 314 -20.61 -24.92 16.78
C THR A 314 -20.67 -26.28 17.45
N GLU A 315 -19.61 -26.65 18.17
CA GLU A 315 -19.48 -27.96 18.84
C GLU A 315 -19.68 -27.89 20.36
N THR A 316 -20.25 -26.80 20.89
CA THR A 316 -20.49 -26.66 22.34
C THR A 316 -21.28 -27.84 22.92
N ARG A 317 -22.29 -28.36 22.19
CA ARG A 317 -23.10 -29.50 22.64
C ARG A 317 -22.29 -30.79 22.79
N SER A 318 -21.38 -31.04 21.86
CA SER A 318 -20.48 -32.20 21.89
C SER A 318 -19.60 -32.14 23.14
N LEU A 319 -19.09 -30.95 23.46
CA LEU A 319 -18.28 -30.70 24.67
C LEU A 319 -19.08 -30.80 25.98
N GLU A 320 -20.35 -30.38 26.00
CA GLU A 320 -21.22 -30.50 27.17
C GLU A 320 -21.57 -31.95 27.53
N SER A 321 -21.56 -32.84 26.53
CA SER A 321 -21.95 -34.24 26.69
C SER A 321 -20.88 -35.12 27.35
N CYS A 322 -19.64 -34.62 27.46
CA CYS A 322 -18.52 -35.37 28.03
C CYS A 322 -18.70 -35.64 29.52
N GLN A 323 -18.44 -36.88 29.94
CA GLN A 323 -18.67 -37.33 31.32
C GLN A 323 -17.46 -37.08 32.22
N ASP A 324 -16.25 -37.17 31.68
CA ASP A 324 -15.00 -37.01 32.42
C ASP A 324 -13.99 -36.08 31.70
N SER A 325 -12.91 -35.72 32.41
CA SER A 325 -11.89 -34.79 31.88
C SER A 325 -11.09 -35.36 30.71
N LYS A 326 -10.96 -36.70 30.60
CA LYS A 326 -10.20 -37.34 29.52
C LYS A 326 -11.00 -37.32 28.22
N GLU A 327 -12.27 -37.68 28.30
CA GLU A 327 -13.22 -37.61 27.18
C GLU A 327 -13.37 -36.15 26.70
N PHE A 328 -13.49 -35.21 27.65
CA PHE A 328 -13.53 -33.79 27.32
C PHE A 328 -12.25 -33.30 26.63
N PHE A 329 -11.06 -33.66 27.13
CA PHE A 329 -9.78 -33.30 26.51
C PHE A 329 -9.66 -33.85 25.09
N ASN A 330 -10.00 -35.12 24.87
CA ASN A 330 -9.90 -35.76 23.56
C ASN A 330 -10.91 -35.14 22.59
N THR A 331 -12.16 -34.97 23.01
CA THR A 331 -13.21 -34.34 22.19
C THR A 331 -12.83 -32.92 21.81
N LEU A 332 -12.31 -32.15 22.78
CA LEU A 332 -11.79 -30.82 22.54
C LEU A 332 -10.64 -30.86 21.54
N SER A 333 -9.59 -31.66 21.78
CA SER A 333 -8.39 -31.72 20.94
C SER A 333 -8.68 -32.14 19.50
N ASP A 334 -9.63 -33.05 19.31
CA ASP A 334 -10.03 -33.58 18.00
C ASP A 334 -11.12 -32.74 17.32
N LEU A 335 -11.51 -31.59 17.86
CA LEU A 335 -12.53 -30.72 17.26
C LEU A 335 -12.25 -30.39 15.78
N PRO A 336 -11.03 -29.98 15.37
CA PRO A 336 -10.77 -29.69 13.96
C PRO A 336 -10.94 -30.94 13.08
N LEU A 337 -10.44 -32.09 13.53
CA LEU A 337 -10.54 -33.38 12.83
C LEU A 337 -12.01 -33.83 12.66
N ASN A 338 -12.84 -33.61 13.69
CA ASN A 338 -14.23 -34.04 13.70
C ASN A 338 -15.17 -33.08 12.95
N SER A 339 -14.90 -31.78 13.01
CA SER A 339 -15.81 -30.74 12.50
C SER A 339 -15.50 -30.34 11.05
N LEU A 340 -14.21 -30.28 10.67
CA LEU A 340 -13.76 -29.73 9.38
C LEU A 340 -13.68 -30.82 8.31
N ARG A 341 -14.78 -31.56 8.11
CA ARG A 341 -14.85 -32.71 7.20
C ARG A 341 -15.39 -32.41 5.80
N SER A 342 -15.85 -31.18 5.56
CA SER A 342 -16.28 -30.73 4.23
C SER A 342 -16.07 -29.22 4.08
N LEU A 343 -16.03 -28.76 2.82
CA LEU A 343 -15.90 -27.34 2.50
C LEU A 343 -17.01 -26.50 3.15
N ASP A 344 -18.26 -26.96 3.06
CA ASP A 344 -19.41 -26.27 3.65
C ASP A 344 -19.27 -26.12 5.15
N LYS A 345 -18.77 -27.15 5.84
CA LYS A 345 -18.53 -27.11 7.28
C LYS A 345 -17.42 -26.14 7.63
N ILE A 346 -16.31 -26.14 6.88
CA ILE A 346 -15.22 -25.17 7.06
C ILE A 346 -15.75 -23.74 6.96
N VAL A 347 -16.48 -23.43 5.88
CA VAL A 347 -17.02 -22.09 5.63
C VAL A 347 -18.06 -21.71 6.69
N TYR A 348 -18.91 -22.65 7.10
CA TYR A 348 -19.91 -22.42 8.16
C TYR A 348 -19.27 -22.09 9.51
N VAL A 349 -18.28 -22.89 9.93
CA VAL A 349 -17.56 -22.69 11.20
C VAL A 349 -16.81 -21.36 11.17
N TRP A 350 -16.09 -21.09 10.08
CA TRP A 350 -15.37 -19.83 9.89
C TRP A 350 -16.30 -18.61 9.93
N LYS A 351 -17.41 -18.60 9.17
CA LYS A 351 -18.39 -17.52 9.18
C LYS A 351 -19.00 -17.29 10.56
N SER A 352 -19.29 -18.38 11.28
CA SER A 352 -19.84 -18.31 12.65
C SER A 352 -18.88 -17.59 13.59
N GLY A 353 -17.60 -17.94 13.55
CA GLY A 353 -16.57 -17.26 14.35
C GLY A 353 -16.28 -15.84 13.88
N LYS A 354 -16.18 -15.61 12.57
CA LYS A 354 -15.94 -14.29 11.96
C LYS A 354 -17.00 -13.26 12.36
N ASN A 355 -18.27 -13.63 12.35
CA ASN A 355 -19.37 -12.74 12.76
C ASN A 355 -19.26 -12.30 14.24
N ILE A 356 -18.74 -13.17 15.10
CA ILE A 356 -18.57 -12.86 16.53
C ILE A 356 -17.36 -11.97 16.71
N VAL A 357 -16.25 -12.34 16.08
CA VAL A 357 -14.99 -11.60 16.14
C VAL A 357 -15.12 -10.19 15.53
N ALA A 358 -15.95 -10.02 14.49
CA ALA A 358 -16.22 -8.72 13.87
C ALA A 358 -16.84 -7.69 14.84
N ASN A 359 -17.54 -8.15 15.89
CA ASN A 359 -18.12 -7.29 16.92
C ASN A 359 -17.14 -6.98 18.06
N ILE A 360 -15.89 -7.43 17.96
CA ILE A 360 -14.85 -7.26 18.97
C ILE A 360 -13.73 -6.40 18.38
N ASN A 361 -13.35 -5.34 19.10
CA ASN A 361 -12.16 -4.56 18.78
C ASN A 361 -10.90 -5.40 19.04
N LEU A 362 -10.44 -6.15 18.03
CA LEU A 362 -9.14 -6.82 18.11
C LEU A 362 -7.99 -5.82 17.92
N PRO A 363 -6.79 -6.09 18.47
CA PRO A 363 -5.58 -5.33 18.18
C PRO A 363 -5.37 -5.13 16.68
N GLY A 364 -5.06 -3.89 16.27
CA GLY A 364 -4.85 -3.53 14.86
C GLY A 364 -3.77 -4.38 14.15
N LYS A 365 -2.78 -4.92 14.87
CA LYS A 365 -1.75 -5.84 14.33
C LYS A 365 -2.31 -7.14 13.74
N LEU A 366 -3.54 -7.52 14.10
CA LEU A 366 -4.18 -8.73 13.61
C LEU A 366 -4.96 -8.46 12.31
N TYR A 367 -5.67 -7.34 12.21
CA TYR A 367 -6.43 -6.94 11.01
C TYR A 367 -5.56 -6.27 9.95
N ASN A 368 -4.61 -5.45 10.39
CA ASN A 368 -3.67 -4.82 9.51
C ASN A 368 -2.49 -5.78 9.34
N TYR A 369 -2.47 -6.47 8.21
CA TYR A 369 -1.23 -6.91 7.57
C TYR A 369 -0.27 -5.73 7.26
N GLU A 370 -0.47 -4.53 7.83
CA GLU A 370 0.30 -3.34 7.55
C GLU A 370 1.57 -3.27 8.39
N ASN A 371 2.68 -3.21 7.65
CA ASN A 371 3.92 -2.58 8.07
C ASN A 371 4.53 -3.13 9.37
N GLN A 372 4.83 -4.43 9.42
CA GLN A 372 6.10 -4.77 10.06
C GLN A 372 7.23 -4.17 9.20
N SER A 373 7.65 -2.97 9.61
CA SER A 373 8.88 -2.29 9.22
C SER A 373 10.15 -3.07 9.53
N ASN A 374 10.02 -4.30 9.99
CA ASN A 374 11.15 -5.13 10.34
C ASN A 374 11.80 -5.71 9.09
N ALA A 375 11.10 -6.07 8.01
CA ALA A 375 11.82 -6.59 6.82
C ALA A 375 12.84 -5.58 6.24
N ASP A 376 12.51 -4.28 6.19
CA ASP A 376 13.42 -3.22 5.73
C ASP A 376 14.51 -2.86 6.76
N GLN A 377 14.26 -3.02 8.07
CA GLN A 377 15.27 -2.82 9.13
C GLN A 377 16.16 -4.06 9.35
N LEU A 378 15.65 -5.26 9.09
CA LEU A 378 16.29 -6.57 9.32
C LEU A 378 17.22 -6.97 8.18
N LEU A 379 16.90 -6.59 6.95
CA LEU A 379 17.81 -6.77 5.81
C LEU A 379 19.01 -5.80 5.82
N GLY A 380 18.96 -4.76 6.67
CA GLY A 380 19.98 -3.72 6.79
C GLY A 380 20.95 -3.89 7.96
N SER A 381 20.70 -4.77 8.93
CA SER A 381 21.45 -4.78 10.20
C SER A 381 22.55 -5.84 10.32
N ILE A 382 22.74 -6.73 9.35
CA ILE A 382 23.50 -7.98 9.58
C ILE A 382 24.86 -8.05 8.88
N VAL A 383 25.45 -6.94 8.43
CA VAL A 383 26.83 -7.01 7.93
C VAL A 383 27.73 -5.92 8.48
N ALA A 384 28.26 -6.20 9.66
CA ALA A 384 29.60 -5.78 10.03
C ALA A 384 30.63 -6.60 9.22
N ASN A 385 30.82 -6.26 7.95
CA ASN A 385 32.03 -6.57 7.19
C ASN A 385 32.28 -5.45 6.17
N GLN A 386 33.51 -4.98 6.14
CA GLN A 386 33.92 -3.69 5.56
C GLN A 386 33.72 -3.57 4.05
N ASP A 387 33.40 -4.66 3.35
CA ASP A 387 33.11 -4.66 1.91
C ASP A 387 31.67 -4.24 1.55
N ILE A 388 30.72 -4.26 2.50
CA ILE A 388 29.30 -3.95 2.25
C ILE A 388 29.00 -2.45 2.14
N LYS A 389 29.81 -1.59 2.78
CA LYS A 389 29.59 -0.14 2.71
C LYS A 389 29.60 0.39 1.28
N GLN A 390 30.39 -0.20 0.40
CA GLN A 390 30.46 0.26 -0.98
C GLN A 390 29.21 -0.14 -1.78
N ASP A 391 28.64 -1.32 -1.54
CA ASP A 391 27.45 -1.79 -2.24
C ASP A 391 26.14 -1.22 -1.64
N GLU A 392 26.10 -0.94 -0.33
CA GLU A 392 25.02 -0.16 0.28
C GLU A 392 25.02 1.30 -0.17
N LEU A 393 26.20 1.94 -0.26
CA LEU A 393 26.32 3.26 -0.87
C LEU A 393 25.88 3.21 -2.33
N LYS A 394 26.25 2.18 -3.10
CA LYS A 394 25.76 2.01 -4.47
C LYS A 394 24.26 1.84 -4.53
N MET A 395 23.63 0.96 -3.74
CA MET A 395 22.17 0.78 -3.76
C MET A 395 21.42 2.00 -3.26
N LYS A 396 21.94 2.69 -2.23
CA LYS A 396 21.42 4.00 -1.80
C LYS A 396 21.48 5.01 -2.94
N ASN A 397 22.64 5.12 -3.59
CA ASN A 397 22.82 6.03 -4.70
C ASN A 397 21.90 5.65 -5.86
N ILE A 398 21.73 4.36 -6.20
CA ILE A 398 20.81 3.87 -7.22
C ILE A 398 19.37 4.26 -6.90
N LYS A 399 18.90 4.05 -5.66
CA LYS A 399 17.53 4.41 -5.25
C LYS A 399 17.32 5.93 -5.25
N GLN A 400 18.28 6.69 -4.72
CA GLN A 400 18.21 8.16 -4.72
C GLN A 400 18.25 8.72 -6.14
N THR A 401 19.11 8.21 -7.01
CA THR A 401 19.17 8.56 -8.43
C THR A 401 17.86 8.21 -9.13
N ALA A 402 17.26 7.05 -8.88
CA ALA A 402 15.97 6.68 -9.46
C ALA A 402 14.83 7.62 -9.03
N LEU A 403 14.82 8.09 -7.77
CA LEU A 403 13.85 9.07 -7.29
C LEU A 403 14.04 10.45 -7.92
N ILE A 404 15.30 10.90 -8.06
CA ILE A 404 15.63 12.15 -8.77
C ILE A 404 15.23 12.03 -10.25
N MET A 405 15.52 10.91 -10.91
CA MET A 405 15.13 10.67 -12.30
C MET A 405 13.61 10.73 -12.49
N LYS A 406 12.83 10.09 -11.61
CA LYS A 406 11.36 10.18 -11.65
C LYS A 406 10.86 11.62 -11.50
N LEU A 407 11.49 12.41 -10.63
CA LEU A 407 11.16 13.83 -10.48
C LEU A 407 11.51 14.60 -11.76
N HIS A 408 12.71 14.38 -12.30
CA HIS A 408 13.18 15.02 -13.52
C HIS A 408 12.27 14.70 -14.71
N GLU A 409 11.91 13.43 -14.91
CA GLU A 409 10.96 12.99 -15.95
C GLU A 409 9.59 13.69 -15.81
N ALA A 410 9.09 13.86 -14.58
CA ALA A 410 7.85 14.58 -14.34
C ALA A 410 7.95 16.07 -14.71
N ILE A 411 9.07 16.72 -14.37
CA ILE A 411 9.32 18.14 -14.67
C ILE A 411 9.53 18.34 -16.18
N VAL A 412 10.28 17.46 -16.84
CA VAL A 412 10.49 17.47 -18.28
C VAL A 412 9.17 17.26 -19.02
N ALA A 413 8.31 16.36 -18.54
CA ALA A 413 6.97 16.17 -19.13
C ALA A 413 6.12 17.45 -19.04
N ILE A 414 6.19 18.19 -17.93
CA ILE A 414 5.56 19.51 -17.80
C ILE A 414 6.21 20.50 -18.78
N GLY A 415 7.54 20.51 -18.89
CA GLY A 415 8.25 21.39 -19.82
C GLY A 415 7.88 21.16 -21.28
N HIS A 416 7.82 19.91 -21.72
CA HIS A 416 7.36 19.55 -23.05
C HIS A 416 5.91 19.91 -23.30
N HIS A 417 5.06 19.82 -22.28
CA HIS A 417 3.69 20.30 -22.35
C HIS A 417 3.65 21.81 -22.62
N PHE A 418 4.38 22.63 -21.85
CA PHE A 418 4.44 24.08 -22.10
C PHE A 418 5.04 24.41 -23.49
N GLN A 419 6.11 23.73 -23.90
CA GLN A 419 6.70 23.88 -25.25
C GLN A 419 5.69 23.57 -26.38
N ALA A 420 4.78 22.63 -26.18
CA ALA A 420 3.79 22.27 -27.20
C ALA A 420 2.74 23.38 -27.42
N TYR A 421 2.43 24.16 -26.38
CA TYR A 421 1.50 25.30 -26.48
C TYR A 421 2.21 26.62 -26.80
N GLU A 422 3.51 26.70 -26.55
CA GLU A 422 4.34 27.90 -26.76
C GLU A 422 5.63 27.55 -27.51
N PRO A 423 5.54 27.29 -28.83
CA PRO A 423 6.68 26.81 -29.62
C PRO A 423 7.83 27.83 -29.73
N ASP A 424 7.53 29.12 -29.57
CA ASP A 424 8.53 30.19 -29.61
C ASP A 424 9.26 30.37 -28.26
N ALA A 425 8.73 29.79 -27.17
CA ALA A 425 9.31 29.89 -25.84
C ALA A 425 10.46 28.87 -25.65
N HIS A 426 11.63 29.38 -25.29
CA HIS A 426 12.83 28.56 -25.11
C HIS A 426 13.00 28.21 -23.63
N TYR A 427 12.40 27.08 -23.24
CA TYR A 427 12.49 26.56 -21.87
C TYR A 427 13.78 25.77 -21.63
N ARG A 428 14.48 26.06 -20.52
CA ARG A 428 15.64 25.27 -20.09
C ARG A 428 15.14 24.11 -19.23
N LEU A 429 15.42 22.88 -19.65
CA LEU A 429 15.02 21.66 -18.92
C LEU A 429 16.20 20.97 -18.23
N ASP A 430 17.40 21.52 -18.36
CA ASP A 430 18.60 21.03 -17.68
C ASP A 430 18.83 21.76 -16.35
N PRO A 431 18.75 21.07 -15.21
CA PRO A 431 18.96 21.66 -13.89
C PRO A 431 20.42 22.11 -13.70
N ASP A 432 20.61 23.28 -13.10
CA ASP A 432 21.94 23.80 -12.73
C ASP A 432 22.32 23.31 -11.31
N TYR A 433 22.92 22.13 -11.24
CA TYR A 433 23.36 21.54 -9.97
C TYR A 433 24.59 22.23 -9.38
N ASP A 434 25.37 22.99 -10.17
CA ASP A 434 26.61 23.63 -9.73
C ASP A 434 26.36 24.97 -9.02
N ASN A 435 25.26 25.65 -9.33
CA ASN A 435 24.94 26.98 -8.80
C ASN A 435 23.74 27.02 -7.85
N VAL A 436 23.32 25.89 -7.27
CA VAL A 436 22.11 25.80 -6.41
C VAL A 436 22.10 26.82 -5.26
N ASP A 437 23.28 27.08 -4.67
CA ASP A 437 23.50 27.99 -3.53
C ASP A 437 23.69 29.46 -3.91
N LYS A 438 23.91 29.78 -5.21
CA LYS A 438 23.96 31.17 -5.64
C LYS A 438 22.53 31.70 -5.59
N VAL A 439 22.24 32.50 -4.56
CA VAL A 439 21.08 33.38 -4.55
C VAL A 439 21.28 34.30 -5.75
N ASP A 440 20.58 34.03 -6.85
CA ASP A 440 20.64 34.88 -8.02
C ASP A 440 19.76 36.11 -7.77
N ILE A 441 20.22 36.95 -6.83
CA ILE A 441 19.56 38.19 -6.43
C ILE A 441 19.27 39.04 -7.67
N LYS A 442 20.10 38.94 -8.72
CA LYS A 442 19.89 39.64 -9.99
C LYS A 442 18.72 39.09 -10.80
N GLN A 443 18.60 37.78 -10.97
CA GLN A 443 17.49 37.15 -11.70
C GLN A 443 16.17 37.30 -10.93
N ASP A 444 16.22 37.14 -9.61
CA ASP A 444 15.10 37.29 -8.69
C ASP A 444 14.66 38.77 -8.61
N MET A 445 15.59 39.73 -8.53
CA MET A 445 15.27 41.16 -8.68
C MET A 445 14.77 41.53 -10.08
N MET A 446 15.33 40.96 -11.16
CA MET A 446 14.86 41.26 -12.53
C MET A 446 13.45 40.71 -12.78
N ASN A 447 13.10 39.54 -12.24
CA ASN A 447 11.73 39.04 -12.26
C ASN A 447 10.79 39.92 -11.41
N ARG A 448 11.24 40.40 -10.24
CA ARG A 448 10.50 41.34 -9.37
C ARG A 448 10.37 42.77 -9.93
N LEU A 449 11.11 43.12 -10.99
CA LEU A 449 11.15 44.45 -11.60
C LEU A 449 10.52 44.48 -13.00
N ARG A 450 9.92 43.38 -13.49
CA ARG A 450 9.12 43.45 -14.72
C ARG A 450 7.92 44.38 -14.47
N PRO A 451 7.62 45.31 -15.37
CA PRO A 451 6.44 46.16 -15.21
C PRO A 451 5.19 45.28 -15.17
N TYR A 452 4.52 45.28 -14.01
CA TYR A 452 3.22 44.62 -13.81
C TYR A 452 2.25 45.06 -14.91
N GLN A 453 1.70 44.11 -15.65
CA GLN A 453 0.58 44.34 -16.56
C GLN A 453 -0.64 43.68 -15.93
N HIS A 454 -1.52 44.50 -15.35
CA HIS A 454 -2.80 44.05 -14.77
C HIS A 454 -3.56 43.27 -15.84
N ARG A 455 -3.98 42.02 -15.58
CA ARG A 455 -4.68 41.17 -16.56
C ARG A 455 -5.90 40.50 -15.94
N ALA A 456 -6.92 40.32 -16.77
CA ALA A 456 -8.16 39.65 -16.40
C ALA A 456 -8.50 38.57 -17.41
N LYS A 457 -9.06 37.45 -16.94
CA LYS A 457 -9.61 36.41 -17.80
C LYS A 457 -11.11 36.60 -17.95
N ALA A 458 -11.61 36.60 -19.18
CA ALA A 458 -13.04 36.64 -19.46
C ALA A 458 -13.74 35.36 -18.96
N LEU A 459 -14.75 35.50 -18.11
CA LEU A 459 -15.55 34.39 -17.59
C LEU A 459 -16.69 33.99 -18.54
N ILE A 460 -17.11 34.93 -19.39
CA ILE A 460 -18.19 34.80 -20.37
C ILE A 460 -17.86 35.57 -21.64
N ASP A 461 -18.60 35.31 -22.71
CA ASP A 461 -18.54 36.10 -23.93
C ASP A 461 -19.15 37.49 -23.69
N PHE A 462 -18.47 38.53 -24.14
CA PHE A 462 -18.95 39.90 -24.17
C PHE A 462 -18.84 40.42 -25.60
N SER A 463 -19.99 40.48 -26.29
CA SER A 463 -20.10 41.00 -27.65
C SER A 463 -20.69 42.40 -27.61
N SER A 464 -20.06 43.32 -28.33
CA SER A 464 -20.54 44.70 -28.49
C SER A 464 -20.19 45.22 -29.87
N ASP A 465 -21.07 46.06 -30.41
CA ASP A 465 -20.89 46.77 -31.68
C ASP A 465 -20.38 48.21 -31.46
N ASP A 466 -20.22 48.65 -30.21
CA ASP A 466 -19.71 49.97 -29.85
C ASP A 466 -18.17 50.00 -29.88
N PRO A 467 -17.54 50.93 -30.64
CA PRO A 467 -16.08 51.02 -30.71
C PRO A 467 -15.40 51.39 -29.38
N ASP A 468 -16.12 51.96 -28.42
CA ASP A 468 -15.59 52.30 -27.10
C ASP A 468 -15.62 51.09 -26.13
N GLU A 469 -16.37 50.04 -26.45
CA GLU A 469 -16.48 48.79 -25.66
C GLU A 469 -15.50 47.72 -26.14
N LEU A 470 -14.82 47.05 -25.20
CA LEU A 470 -13.89 45.97 -25.52
C LEU A 470 -14.62 44.63 -25.60
N ALA A 471 -14.97 44.19 -26.82
CA ALA A 471 -15.54 42.86 -27.03
C ALA A 471 -14.49 41.74 -26.86
N PHE A 472 -14.87 40.65 -26.19
CA PHE A 472 -14.03 39.48 -25.92
C PHE A 472 -14.87 38.20 -25.83
N ALA A 473 -14.24 37.06 -26.09
CA ALA A 473 -14.81 35.74 -25.86
C ALA A 473 -14.44 35.21 -24.47
N LYS A 474 -15.24 34.27 -23.97
CA LYS A 474 -14.94 33.51 -22.76
C LYS A 474 -13.54 32.90 -22.86
N ASN A 475 -12.76 33.07 -21.81
CA ASN A 475 -11.34 32.72 -21.64
C ASN A 475 -10.32 33.65 -22.31
N ASP A 476 -10.73 34.73 -22.98
CA ASP A 476 -9.77 35.75 -23.44
C ASP A 476 -9.04 36.41 -22.27
N ILE A 477 -7.78 36.81 -22.52
CA ILE A 477 -6.89 37.43 -21.54
C ILE A 477 -6.73 38.90 -21.89
N ILE A 478 -7.30 39.75 -21.05
CA ILE A 478 -7.40 41.19 -21.26
C ILE A 478 -6.37 41.88 -20.37
N THR A 479 -5.53 42.72 -20.96
CA THR A 479 -4.62 43.59 -20.20
C THR A 479 -5.40 44.80 -19.68
N ILE A 480 -5.63 44.87 -18.38
CA ILE A 480 -6.22 45.99 -17.67
C ILE A 480 -5.27 47.20 -17.71
N ILE A 481 -5.83 48.33 -18.13
CA ILE A 481 -5.17 49.63 -18.19
C ILE A 481 -5.65 50.54 -17.05
N ASN A 482 -6.92 50.42 -16.65
CA ASN A 482 -7.50 51.20 -15.57
C ASN A 482 -8.65 50.45 -14.89
N GLU A 483 -8.54 50.23 -13.59
CA GLU A 483 -9.51 49.54 -12.74
C GLU A 483 -10.09 50.43 -11.61
N LYS A 484 -9.95 51.76 -11.72
CA LYS A 484 -10.38 52.69 -10.67
C LYS A 484 -11.89 52.66 -10.37
N ASP A 485 -12.70 52.19 -11.31
CA ASP A 485 -14.14 52.06 -11.18
C ASP A 485 -14.51 50.60 -10.86
N GLU A 486 -15.36 50.39 -9.86
CA GLU A 486 -15.72 49.07 -9.33
C GLU A 486 -16.57 48.24 -10.32
N HIS A 487 -17.17 48.86 -11.33
CA HIS A 487 -18.11 48.22 -12.24
C HIS A 487 -17.61 48.20 -13.69
N CYS A 488 -16.71 49.10 -14.06
CA CYS A 488 -16.28 49.30 -15.44
C CYS A 488 -14.76 49.49 -15.53
N TRP A 489 -14.06 48.56 -16.19
CA TRP A 489 -12.60 48.62 -16.36
C TRP A 489 -12.24 48.93 -17.80
N ILE A 490 -11.07 49.54 -18.00
CA ILE A 490 -10.49 49.76 -19.33
C ILE A 490 -9.40 48.73 -19.54
N GLY A 491 -9.40 48.05 -20.69
CA GLY A 491 -8.33 47.13 -21.02
C GLY A 491 -8.05 47.02 -22.51
N GLN A 492 -7.08 46.17 -22.82
CA GLN A 492 -6.58 45.88 -24.14
C GLN A 492 -6.63 44.38 -24.40
N LEU A 493 -7.11 44.01 -25.59
CA LEU A 493 -7.06 42.65 -26.10
C LEU A 493 -6.60 42.68 -27.55
N ASN A 494 -5.49 41.99 -27.84
CA ASN A 494 -4.74 42.10 -29.09
C ASN A 494 -4.31 43.57 -29.31
N ASP A 495 -4.96 44.30 -30.23
CA ASP A 495 -4.69 45.72 -30.51
C ASP A 495 -5.90 46.62 -30.28
N ARG A 496 -6.98 46.08 -29.68
CA ARG A 496 -8.20 46.84 -29.38
C ARG A 496 -8.21 47.28 -27.93
N PHE A 497 -8.66 48.51 -27.71
CA PHE A 497 -8.79 49.15 -26.42
C PHE A 497 -10.25 49.54 -26.21
N GLY A 498 -10.76 49.33 -25.00
CA GLY A 498 -12.13 49.71 -24.69
C GLY A 498 -12.48 49.42 -23.24
N TRP A 499 -13.64 49.89 -22.82
CA TRP A 499 -14.16 49.59 -21.50
C TRP A 499 -14.95 48.28 -21.51
N PHE A 500 -15.00 47.61 -20.36
CA PHE A 500 -15.79 46.39 -20.18
C PHE A 500 -16.27 46.22 -18.73
N PRO A 501 -17.35 45.45 -18.49
CA PRO A 501 -17.85 45.22 -17.13
C PRO A 501 -16.90 44.36 -16.30
N ALA A 502 -16.47 44.85 -15.14
CA ALA A 502 -15.55 44.15 -14.23
C ALA A 502 -16.06 42.76 -13.80
N LYS A 503 -17.39 42.61 -13.66
CA LYS A 503 -18.05 41.35 -13.29
C LYS A 503 -17.96 40.22 -14.33
N PHE A 504 -17.55 40.53 -15.56
CA PHE A 504 -17.43 39.54 -16.64
C PHE A 504 -16.04 38.93 -16.74
N VAL A 505 -15.13 39.38 -15.89
CA VAL A 505 -13.75 38.93 -15.86
C VAL A 505 -13.36 38.50 -14.45
N GLU A 506 -12.37 37.62 -14.36
CA GLU A 506 -11.68 37.25 -13.12
C GLU A 506 -10.28 37.83 -13.21
N LEU A 507 -9.88 38.63 -12.23
CA LEU A 507 -8.50 39.12 -12.12
C LEU A 507 -7.55 37.93 -12.07
N LEU A 508 -6.53 37.96 -12.91
CA LEU A 508 -5.45 36.98 -12.86
C LEU A 508 -4.47 37.42 -11.78
N ASP A 509 -4.16 36.54 -10.84
CA ASP A 509 -3.26 36.82 -9.72
C ASP A 509 -1.84 37.03 -10.28
N GLU A 510 -1.44 38.30 -10.36
CA GLU A 510 -0.20 38.75 -10.97
C GLU A 510 1.00 38.50 -10.09
N ARG A 511 1.52 37.28 -10.19
CA ARG A 511 2.83 36.94 -9.65
C ARG A 511 3.79 36.70 -10.80
N ASP A 512 4.49 37.77 -11.19
CA ASP A 512 5.78 37.82 -11.88
C ASP A 512 5.95 37.10 -13.24
N GLN A 513 4.91 36.52 -13.87
CA GLN A 513 5.01 35.90 -15.21
C GLN A 513 3.83 36.13 -16.14
N ASP A 514 4.10 35.98 -17.44
CA ASP A 514 3.07 35.99 -18.48
C ASP A 514 2.08 34.83 -18.30
N TYR A 515 0.79 35.10 -18.45
CA TYR A 515 -0.23 34.06 -18.36
C TYR A 515 0.01 33.04 -19.47
N SER A 516 -0.04 31.76 -19.12
CA SER A 516 0.07 30.65 -20.07
C SER A 516 -1.18 29.79 -20.00
N ILE A 517 -1.83 29.58 -21.15
CA ILE A 517 -2.94 28.62 -21.26
C ILE A 517 -2.50 27.20 -20.90
N ALA A 518 -1.22 26.87 -21.07
CA ALA A 518 -0.71 25.52 -20.82
C ALA A 518 -0.74 25.16 -19.33
N GLY A 519 -0.63 26.15 -18.45
CA GLY A 519 -0.66 25.95 -17.00
C GLY A 519 -2.03 26.16 -16.34
N ASP A 520 -3.07 26.52 -17.11
CA ASP A 520 -4.41 26.75 -16.60
C ASP A 520 -5.25 25.47 -16.73
N ASP A 521 -5.53 24.84 -15.60
CA ASP A 521 -6.21 23.54 -15.57
C ASP A 521 -7.71 23.61 -15.93
N ARG A 522 -8.28 24.82 -15.95
CA ARG A 522 -9.65 25.07 -16.42
C ARG A 522 -9.71 25.08 -17.95
N VAL A 523 -8.60 25.42 -18.61
CA VAL A 523 -8.48 25.47 -20.07
C VAL A 523 -7.87 24.18 -20.61
N VAL A 524 -6.82 23.69 -19.97
CA VAL A 524 -6.10 22.47 -20.37
C VAL A 524 -6.10 21.48 -19.20
N PRO A 525 -7.17 20.68 -19.03
CA PRO A 525 -7.31 19.77 -17.88
C PRO A 525 -6.17 18.76 -17.73
N PHE A 526 -5.51 18.40 -18.83
CA PHE A 526 -4.38 17.46 -18.83
C PHE A 526 -3.20 17.91 -17.94
N ILE A 527 -3.04 19.21 -17.68
CA ILE A 527 -2.01 19.69 -16.74
C ILE A 527 -2.19 19.11 -15.34
N ASN A 528 -3.42 18.77 -14.93
CA ASN A 528 -3.67 18.09 -13.66
C ASN A 528 -3.07 16.67 -13.62
N ASP A 529 -3.09 15.91 -14.70
CA ASP A 529 -2.47 14.58 -14.74
C ASP A 529 -0.94 14.67 -14.59
N LEU A 530 -0.34 15.72 -15.18
CA LEU A 530 1.10 15.98 -15.05
C LEU A 530 1.46 16.44 -13.64
N VAL A 531 0.71 17.38 -13.06
CA VAL A 531 1.03 17.97 -11.75
C VAL A 531 0.57 17.09 -10.58
N ARG A 532 -0.71 16.72 -10.53
CA ARG A 532 -1.30 15.93 -9.43
C ARG A 532 -0.99 14.44 -9.57
N GLY A 533 -0.85 13.94 -10.79
CA GLY A 533 -0.43 12.56 -11.05
C GLY A 533 1.08 12.39 -10.94
N LYS A 534 1.83 12.87 -11.95
CA LYS A 534 3.27 12.56 -12.07
C LYS A 534 4.14 13.32 -11.07
N LEU A 535 4.10 14.65 -11.06
CA LEU A 535 4.97 15.48 -10.22
C LEU A 535 4.70 15.25 -8.72
N SER A 536 3.43 15.23 -8.32
CA SER A 536 3.08 15.01 -6.92
C SER A 536 3.42 13.60 -6.42
N SER A 537 3.30 12.58 -7.27
CA SER A 537 3.73 11.22 -6.95
C SER A 537 5.25 11.16 -6.74
N ALA A 538 6.03 11.79 -7.63
CA ALA A 538 7.49 11.87 -7.50
C ALA A 538 7.91 12.60 -6.23
N LEU A 539 7.30 13.76 -5.93
CA LEU A 539 7.57 14.53 -4.72
C LEU A 539 7.16 13.79 -3.45
N LYS A 540 6.01 13.12 -3.44
CA LYS A 540 5.59 12.27 -2.32
C LYS A 540 6.59 11.14 -2.10
N ALA A 541 7.09 10.50 -3.15
CA ALA A 541 8.08 9.43 -3.04
C ALA A 541 9.40 9.94 -2.43
N ILE A 542 9.85 11.14 -2.80
CA ILE A 542 11.01 11.81 -2.20
C ILE A 542 10.76 12.14 -0.72
N LEU A 543 9.61 12.74 -0.41
CA LEU A 543 9.23 13.13 0.95
C LEU A 543 8.92 11.95 1.86
N ALA A 544 8.56 10.77 1.32
CA ALA A 544 8.36 9.56 2.10
C ALA A 544 9.64 8.70 2.20
N TYR A 545 10.69 9.04 1.44
CA TYR A 545 11.92 8.27 1.43
C TYR A 545 12.65 8.36 2.77
N ASP A 546 12.86 7.19 3.39
CA ASP A 546 13.47 7.02 4.70
C ASP A 546 12.73 7.78 5.82
N LEU A 547 11.40 7.88 5.70
CA LEU A 547 10.53 8.41 6.74
C LEU A 547 10.38 7.37 7.86
N ARG A 548 10.69 7.76 9.11
CA ARG A 548 10.63 6.87 10.27
C ARG A 548 9.18 6.56 10.61
N LYS A 549 8.89 5.27 10.74
CA LYS A 549 7.58 4.79 11.20
C LYS A 549 7.55 4.84 12.74
N SER A 550 6.54 5.47 13.31
CA SER A 550 6.26 5.40 14.75
C SER A 550 5.39 4.17 15.03
N PHE A 551 5.61 3.50 16.16
CA PHE A 551 4.95 2.24 16.55
C PHE A 551 3.41 2.27 16.58
N PHE A 552 2.79 3.45 16.51
CA PHE A 552 1.34 3.62 16.71
C PHE A 552 0.62 4.45 15.63
N LEU A 553 1.34 5.14 14.74
CA LEU A 553 0.73 6.02 13.72
C LEU A 553 1.60 6.04 12.45
N THR A 554 0.99 5.79 11.29
CA THR A 554 1.61 6.01 9.98
C THR A 554 1.86 7.51 9.81
N ILE A 555 3.11 7.94 9.95
CA ILE A 555 3.47 9.34 9.79
C ILE A 555 3.41 9.67 8.30
N HIS A 556 2.57 10.61 7.92
CA HIS A 556 2.48 11.12 6.57
C HIS A 556 3.36 12.37 6.41
N PRO A 557 3.99 12.60 5.25
CA PRO A 557 4.76 13.83 5.01
C PRO A 557 3.99 15.12 5.32
N TRP A 558 2.69 15.14 5.04
CA TRP A 558 1.78 16.24 5.39
C TRP A 558 1.90 16.66 6.86
N THR A 559 1.84 15.70 7.78
CA THR A 559 1.86 15.96 9.23
C THR A 559 3.17 16.63 9.66
N ILE A 560 4.28 16.26 9.03
CA ILE A 560 5.59 16.86 9.33
C ILE A 560 5.68 18.28 8.77
N ILE A 561 5.21 18.49 7.54
CA ILE A 561 5.19 19.80 6.90
C ILE A 561 4.31 20.77 7.70
N GLU A 562 3.15 20.31 8.15
CA GLU A 562 2.24 21.04 9.03
C GLU A 562 2.90 21.39 10.37
N GLN A 563 3.59 20.43 11.00
CA GLN A 563 4.31 20.66 12.25
C GLN A 563 5.45 21.68 12.09
N ILE A 564 6.23 21.58 11.02
CA ILE A 564 7.33 22.52 10.72
C ILE A 564 6.77 23.93 10.52
N SER A 565 5.71 24.08 9.72
CA SER A 565 5.10 25.38 9.47
C SER A 565 4.56 26.04 10.74
N THR A 566 3.94 25.26 11.61
CA THR A 566 3.40 25.73 12.90
C THR A 566 4.53 26.13 13.87
N MET A 567 5.64 25.39 13.90
CA MET A 567 6.77 25.69 14.79
C MET A 567 7.60 26.88 14.32
N THR A 568 7.84 27.02 13.01
CA THR A 568 8.61 28.15 12.45
C THR A 568 7.89 29.49 12.66
N THR A 569 6.56 29.50 12.79
CA THR A 569 5.76 30.71 13.02
C THR A 569 5.60 31.08 14.49
N ASN A 570 5.65 30.12 15.43
CA ASN A 570 5.54 30.38 16.87
C ASN A 570 6.67 31.26 17.42
N ALA A 571 7.84 31.27 16.79
CA ALA A 571 8.95 32.16 17.17
C ALA A 571 8.69 33.66 16.88
N GLY A 572 7.62 34.00 16.14
CA GLY A 572 7.28 35.38 15.74
C GLY A 572 5.78 35.64 15.51
N PHE A 573 4.91 34.85 16.16
CA PHE A 573 3.47 34.73 15.85
C PHE A 573 2.73 36.08 15.73
N LYS A 574 2.97 37.02 16.65
CA LYS A 574 2.34 38.37 16.61
C LYS A 574 2.75 39.22 15.41
N SER A 575 3.95 39.01 14.87
CA SER A 575 4.49 39.75 13.72
C SER A 575 4.01 39.15 12.39
N VAL A 576 4.02 37.81 12.29
CA VAL A 576 3.51 37.07 11.12
C VAL A 576 2.00 37.28 10.96
N PHE A 577 1.23 37.14 12.05
CA PHE A 577 -0.22 37.33 12.02
C PHE A 577 -0.59 38.76 11.65
N SER A 578 0.07 39.76 12.25
CA SER A 578 -0.13 41.17 11.88
C SER A 578 0.18 41.44 10.41
N ARG A 579 1.27 40.90 9.84
CA ARG A 579 1.55 41.01 8.40
C ARG A 579 0.47 40.36 7.55
N LEU A 580 0.07 39.12 7.85
CA LEU A 580 -0.97 38.41 7.10
C LEU A 580 -2.32 39.15 7.12
N VAL A 581 -2.69 39.71 8.26
CA VAL A 581 -3.93 40.50 8.42
C VAL A 581 -3.82 41.83 7.66
N LEU A 582 -2.71 42.56 7.79
CA LEU A 582 -2.50 43.83 7.09
C LEU A 582 -2.44 43.62 5.56
N THR A 583 -1.72 42.62 5.09
CA THR A 583 -1.65 42.27 3.66
C THR A 583 -3.03 41.97 3.10
N LYS A 584 -3.85 41.18 3.81
CA LYS A 584 -5.22 40.87 3.39
C LYS A 584 -6.17 42.07 3.47
N THR A 585 -6.02 42.93 4.48
CA THR A 585 -6.92 44.06 4.73
C THR A 585 -6.68 45.21 3.75
N PHE A 586 -5.42 45.44 3.40
CA PHE A 586 -5.00 46.54 2.52
C PHE A 586 -4.62 46.06 1.11
N ARG A 587 -4.89 44.79 0.77
CA ARG A 587 -4.49 44.15 -0.50
C ARG A 587 -3.02 44.35 -0.86
N LEU A 588 -2.13 44.34 0.15
CA LEU A 588 -0.69 44.54 -0.08
C LEU A 588 -0.05 43.34 -0.81
N ASP A 589 -0.80 42.26 -1.04
CA ASP A 589 -0.41 41.16 -1.91
C ASP A 589 -0.43 41.52 -3.39
N GLU A 590 -1.17 42.55 -3.79
CA GLU A 590 -1.14 43.14 -5.15
C GLU A 590 0.16 43.94 -5.42
N TYR A 591 0.92 44.30 -4.37
CA TYR A 591 2.15 45.09 -4.47
C TYR A 591 3.35 44.34 -3.90
N SER A 592 4.09 43.62 -4.74
CA SER A 592 5.41 43.00 -4.46
C SER A 592 5.49 42.15 -3.19
N ARG A 593 5.51 40.81 -3.32
CA ARG A 593 5.70 39.76 -2.27
C ARG A 593 6.08 40.27 -0.87
N VAL A 594 5.12 40.85 -0.14
CA VAL A 594 5.28 41.33 1.26
C VAL A 594 5.50 40.17 2.23
N LEU A 595 5.06 38.99 1.83
CA LEU A 595 5.12 37.76 2.61
C LEU A 595 6.35 36.95 2.21
N SER A 596 7.15 36.56 3.21
CA SER A 596 8.26 35.63 3.00
C SER A 596 7.74 34.25 2.58
N PRO A 597 8.56 33.39 1.95
CA PRO A 597 8.17 32.00 1.65
C PRO A 597 7.64 31.24 2.88
N ASN A 598 8.15 31.55 4.07
CA ASN A 598 7.67 31.00 5.33
C ASN A 598 6.25 31.49 5.70
N ASP A 599 5.97 32.78 5.55
CA ASP A 599 4.63 33.34 5.77
C ASP A 599 3.62 32.73 4.77
N LEU A 600 4.04 32.52 3.52
CA LEU A 600 3.23 31.88 2.47
C LEU A 600 2.95 30.40 2.74
N LEU A 601 3.93 29.63 3.24
CA LEU A 601 3.75 28.23 3.60
C LEU A 601 2.71 28.09 4.72
N TYR A 602 2.81 28.94 5.76
CA TYR A 602 1.86 28.95 6.86
C TYR A 602 0.45 29.33 6.42
N ARG A 603 0.30 30.40 5.62
CA ARG A 603 -0.99 30.79 5.04
C ARG A 603 -1.62 29.66 4.23
N SER A 604 -0.81 28.95 3.44
CA SER A 604 -1.27 27.87 2.56
C SER A 604 -1.72 26.63 3.34
N ILE A 605 -0.97 26.23 4.37
CA ILE A 605 -1.37 25.10 5.24
C ILE A 605 -2.62 25.44 6.03
N ALA A 606 -2.74 26.66 6.57
CA ALA A 606 -3.95 27.10 7.26
C ALA A 606 -5.17 27.11 6.33
N LEU A 607 -5.00 27.52 5.07
CA LEU A 607 -6.05 27.47 4.05
C LEU A 607 -6.49 26.03 3.76
N ILE A 608 -5.55 25.12 3.52
CA ILE A 608 -5.83 23.71 3.20
C ILE A 608 -6.49 23.02 4.39
N ASN A 609 -6.00 23.19 5.61
CA ASN A 609 -6.62 22.60 6.80
C ASN A 609 -8.07 23.04 7.00
N ARG A 610 -8.40 24.28 6.61
CA ARG A 610 -9.76 24.79 6.67
C ARG A 610 -10.65 24.25 5.53
N THR A 611 -10.13 24.18 4.31
CA THR A 611 -10.92 23.86 3.11
C THR A 611 -11.02 22.36 2.84
N HIS A 612 -9.98 21.60 3.20
CA HIS A 612 -9.82 20.18 2.93
C HIS A 612 -9.87 19.35 4.22
N ASN A 613 -10.51 19.83 5.29
CA ASN A 613 -10.41 19.22 6.63
C ASN A 613 -10.67 17.70 6.61
N ASP A 614 -11.73 17.28 5.92
CA ASP A 614 -12.21 15.89 5.82
C ASP A 614 -11.55 15.09 4.67
N CYS A 615 -10.59 15.67 3.95
CA CYS A 615 -9.90 15.02 2.85
C CYS A 615 -8.67 14.21 3.34
N PRO A 616 -8.34 13.09 2.66
CA PRO A 616 -7.08 12.38 2.87
C PRO A 616 -5.85 13.29 2.81
N MET A 617 -4.83 12.97 3.61
CA MET A 617 -3.58 13.77 3.68
C MET A 617 -2.84 13.86 2.33
N ASP A 618 -3.06 12.89 1.45
CA ASP A 618 -2.57 12.90 0.07
C ASP A 618 -3.19 14.01 -0.77
N ILE A 619 -4.49 14.25 -0.63
CA ILE A 619 -5.18 15.35 -1.31
C ILE A 619 -4.63 16.68 -0.77
N LYS A 620 -4.49 16.81 0.56
CA LYS A 620 -3.91 18.00 1.19
C LYS A 620 -2.50 18.30 0.66
N LEU A 621 -1.65 17.28 0.53
CA LEU A 621 -0.30 17.42 -0.01
C LEU A 621 -0.29 17.86 -1.49
N ARG A 622 -1.14 17.27 -2.33
CA ARG A 622 -1.26 17.68 -3.75
C ARG A 622 -1.76 19.10 -3.90
N SER A 623 -2.75 19.50 -3.11
CA SER A 623 -3.26 20.88 -3.09
C SER A 623 -2.19 21.87 -2.63
N LEU A 624 -1.30 21.49 -1.70
CA LEU A 624 -0.14 22.30 -1.32
C LEU A 624 0.88 22.42 -2.46
N ILE A 625 1.16 21.34 -3.20
CA ILE A 625 2.06 21.40 -4.35
C ILE A 625 1.49 22.34 -5.42
N CYS A 626 0.20 22.27 -5.72
CA CYS A 626 -0.47 23.18 -6.67
C CYS A 626 -0.35 24.65 -6.22
N LEU A 627 -0.57 24.92 -4.92
CA LEU A 627 -0.33 26.25 -4.35
C LEU A 627 1.12 26.69 -4.51
N GLY A 628 2.10 25.82 -4.23
CA GLY A 628 3.51 26.15 -4.36
C GLY A 628 3.91 26.50 -5.81
N LEU A 629 3.28 25.86 -6.80
CA LEU A 629 3.47 26.14 -8.23
C LEU A 629 2.82 27.45 -8.65
N ASN A 630 1.54 27.66 -8.32
CA ASN A 630 0.83 28.93 -8.60
C ASN A 630 1.53 30.13 -7.95
N GLN A 631 2.30 29.91 -6.89
CA GLN A 631 3.04 30.94 -6.16
C GLN A 631 4.53 30.98 -6.50
N TYR A 632 5.04 30.09 -7.35
CA TYR A 632 6.45 29.98 -7.73
C TYR A 632 7.43 29.78 -6.56
N VAL A 633 6.95 29.26 -5.43
CA VAL A 633 7.74 29.09 -4.18
C VAL A 633 7.89 27.64 -3.77
N LEU A 634 7.48 26.68 -4.61
CA LEU A 634 7.59 25.25 -4.28
C LEU A 634 9.03 24.83 -3.92
N HIS A 635 10.02 25.35 -4.64
CA HIS A 635 11.44 25.09 -4.38
C HIS A 635 11.91 25.72 -3.06
N ASP A 636 11.44 26.93 -2.73
CA ASP A 636 11.72 27.61 -1.46
C ASP A 636 11.04 26.89 -0.28
N TRP A 637 9.81 26.41 -0.46
CA TRP A 637 9.11 25.61 0.54
C TRP A 637 9.81 24.29 0.81
N PHE A 638 10.33 23.62 -0.23
CA PHE A 638 11.11 22.40 -0.06
C PHE A 638 12.39 22.65 0.75
N GLU A 639 13.14 23.72 0.45
CA GLU A 639 14.29 24.14 1.26
C GLU A 639 13.90 24.46 2.70
N LEU A 640 12.82 25.23 2.89
CA LEU A 640 12.32 25.63 4.20
C LEU A 640 11.98 24.39 5.04
N ILE A 641 11.33 23.38 4.45
CA ILE A 641 11.04 22.09 5.08
C ILE A 641 12.33 21.37 5.48
N CYS A 642 13.40 21.46 4.69
CA CYS A 642 14.67 20.77 4.97
C CYS A 642 15.55 21.49 6.01
N VAL A 643 15.48 22.83 6.08
CA VAL A 643 16.45 23.64 6.84
C VAL A 643 15.87 24.22 8.14
N SER A 644 14.57 24.51 8.20
CA SER A 644 14.02 25.36 9.27
C SER A 644 13.95 24.70 10.65
N GLN A 645 13.69 23.40 10.71
CA GLN A 645 13.51 22.66 11.97
C GLN A 645 14.25 21.31 11.93
N PRO A 646 15.59 21.32 12.02
CA PRO A 646 16.38 20.09 11.93
C PRO A 646 16.00 19.05 12.99
N SER A 647 15.59 19.48 14.19
CA SER A 647 15.16 18.59 15.27
C SER A 647 13.94 17.74 14.90
N ILE A 648 12.94 18.32 14.22
CA ILE A 648 11.75 17.61 13.76
C ILE A 648 12.13 16.64 12.64
N ILE A 649 12.99 17.07 11.72
CA ILE A 649 13.41 16.26 10.58
C ILE A 649 14.26 15.07 11.04
N PHE A 650 15.28 15.28 11.88
CA PHE A 650 16.11 14.20 12.42
C PHE A 650 15.35 13.28 13.37
N LYS A 651 14.23 13.72 13.95
CA LYS A 651 13.32 12.85 14.70
C LYS A 651 12.43 12.01 13.78
N SER A 652 12.03 12.57 12.64
CA SER A 652 11.03 11.98 11.74
C SER A 652 11.62 11.21 10.56
N TYR A 653 12.89 11.43 10.19
CA TYR A 653 13.56 10.83 9.02
C TYR A 653 14.87 10.14 9.40
N GLY A 654 15.18 9.02 8.73
CA GLY A 654 16.47 8.32 8.83
C GLY A 654 17.60 9.07 8.11
N SER A 655 18.83 8.56 8.21
CA SER A 655 20.04 9.20 7.68
C SER A 655 20.21 9.13 6.16
N ASN A 656 19.38 8.33 5.47
CA ASN A 656 19.37 8.18 4.02
C ASN A 656 18.37 9.11 3.33
N SER A 657 17.51 9.79 4.09
CA SER A 657 16.58 10.76 3.52
C SER A 657 17.29 11.92 2.82
N PHE A 658 16.64 12.48 1.80
CA PHE A 658 17.08 13.74 1.20
C PHE A 658 16.99 14.88 2.20
N LEU A 659 16.02 14.84 3.12
CA LEU A 659 15.75 15.93 4.06
C LEU A 659 16.82 16.03 5.17
N THR A 660 17.55 14.95 5.44
CA THR A 660 18.61 14.89 6.47
C THR A 660 20.02 15.09 5.91
N SER A 661 20.17 15.26 4.59
CA SER A 661 21.47 15.35 3.93
C SER A 661 21.49 16.52 2.94
N PRO A 662 22.67 17.05 2.55
CA PRO A 662 22.75 18.13 1.55
C PRO A 662 22.15 17.78 0.17
N ALA A 663 21.78 16.51 -0.08
CA ALA A 663 21.19 16.06 -1.32
C ALA A 663 19.83 16.74 -1.63
N TRP A 664 19.13 17.32 -0.65
CA TRP A 664 17.94 18.14 -0.92
C TRP A 664 18.22 19.30 -1.88
N LYS A 665 19.48 19.76 -1.99
CA LYS A 665 19.89 20.79 -2.95
C LYS A 665 19.69 20.35 -4.41
N LEU A 666 19.88 19.05 -4.70
CA LEU A 666 19.61 18.50 -6.03
C LEU A 666 18.12 18.60 -6.36
N ILE A 667 17.25 18.25 -5.41
CA ILE A 667 15.80 18.38 -5.55
C ILE A 667 15.39 19.85 -5.70
N LYS A 668 16.01 20.78 -4.96
CA LYS A 668 15.79 22.22 -5.14
C LYS A 668 16.17 22.68 -6.54
N ALA A 669 17.28 22.18 -7.11
CA ALA A 669 17.72 22.51 -8.47
C ALA A 669 16.69 22.09 -9.53
N GLU A 670 16.15 20.88 -9.39
CA GLU A 670 15.06 20.37 -10.25
C GLU A 670 13.81 21.26 -10.13
N LEU A 671 13.35 21.51 -8.91
CA LEU A 671 12.13 22.30 -8.67
C LEU A 671 12.27 23.76 -9.12
N LYS A 672 13.48 24.31 -9.15
CA LYS A 672 13.74 25.66 -9.69
C LYS A 672 13.42 25.76 -11.18
N LEU A 673 13.49 24.66 -11.95
CA LEU A 673 13.09 24.67 -13.35
C LEU A 673 11.62 25.03 -13.51
N LEU A 674 10.76 24.63 -12.57
CA LEU A 674 9.32 24.93 -12.62
C LEU A 674 8.99 26.41 -12.47
N VAL A 675 9.93 27.24 -12.00
CA VAL A 675 9.73 28.69 -11.86
C VAL A 675 9.52 29.36 -13.21
N GLN A 676 9.96 28.76 -14.33
CA GLN A 676 9.79 29.32 -15.67
C GLN A 676 8.39 29.11 -16.27
N PHE A 677 7.53 28.33 -15.61
CA PHE A 677 6.20 27.98 -16.11
C PHE A 677 5.11 28.66 -15.29
N SER A 678 4.13 29.25 -15.97
CA SER A 678 3.03 29.98 -15.36
C SER A 678 1.85 29.06 -15.07
N PHE A 679 1.55 28.80 -13.79
CA PHE A 679 0.51 27.84 -13.36
C PHE A 679 -0.72 28.54 -12.78
N HIS A 680 -1.90 28.07 -13.17
CA HIS A 680 -3.21 28.50 -12.66
C HIS A 680 -4.04 27.26 -12.33
N LEU A 681 -3.61 26.52 -11.31
CA LEU A 681 -4.21 25.24 -10.91
C LEU A 681 -5.31 25.42 -9.88
N ASN A 682 -6.48 24.80 -10.10
CA ASN A 682 -7.56 24.79 -9.13
C ASN A 682 -7.20 23.93 -7.92
N ILE A 683 -7.13 24.57 -6.75
CA ILE A 683 -6.73 23.93 -5.48
C ILE A 683 -7.79 22.92 -5.04
N ASP A 684 -9.06 23.21 -5.28
CA ASP A 684 -10.22 22.45 -4.79
C ASP A 684 -10.67 21.34 -5.75
N ALA A 685 -9.89 21.06 -6.81
CA ALA A 685 -10.24 20.12 -7.88
C ALA A 685 -10.56 18.69 -7.40
N GLU A 686 -10.00 18.26 -6.26
CA GLU A 686 -10.17 16.91 -5.70
C GLU A 686 -11.15 16.87 -4.51
N ILE A 687 -11.86 17.96 -4.19
CA ILE A 687 -12.83 18.01 -3.08
C ILE A 687 -14.21 17.52 -3.55
N PRO A 688 -14.84 16.54 -2.85
CA PRO A 688 -16.20 16.13 -3.15
C PRO A 688 -17.21 17.20 -2.69
N ASN A 689 -17.87 17.83 -3.66
CA ASN A 689 -18.85 18.94 -3.56
C ASN A 689 -18.24 20.34 -3.46
N GLY A 690 -18.35 21.10 -4.55
CA GLY A 690 -17.95 22.51 -4.61
C GLY A 690 -18.78 23.38 -3.67
N HIS A 691 -18.25 23.63 -2.47
CA HIS A 691 -18.67 24.77 -1.67
C HIS A 691 -17.77 25.95 -2.00
N GLU A 692 -18.34 26.99 -2.62
CA GLU A 692 -17.68 28.29 -2.73
C GLU A 692 -17.18 28.72 -1.33
N PRO A 693 -15.92 29.14 -1.20
CA PRO A 693 -15.39 29.56 0.09
C PRO A 693 -16.08 30.85 0.54
N LYS A 694 -16.93 30.77 1.55
CA LYS A 694 -17.41 31.96 2.27
C LYS A 694 -16.19 32.70 2.84
N SER A 695 -15.97 33.93 2.35
CA SER A 695 -14.89 34.82 2.80
C SER A 695 -14.82 34.88 4.34
N PRO A 696 -13.64 34.75 4.98
CA PRO A 696 -13.54 34.46 6.43
C PRO A 696 -13.89 35.59 7.38
N VAL A 697 -14.33 36.76 6.91
CA VAL A 697 -14.27 37.97 7.73
C VAL A 697 -15.51 38.82 7.50
N THR A 698 -16.45 38.79 8.44
CA THR A 698 -17.39 39.91 8.58
C THR A 698 -16.63 41.09 9.18
N LYS A 699 -16.88 42.28 8.64
CA LYS A 699 -16.27 43.55 9.08
C LYS A 699 -16.40 43.74 10.60
N GLU A 700 -17.50 43.26 11.18
CA GLU A 700 -17.82 43.29 12.61
C GLU A 700 -16.89 42.42 13.47
N GLY A 701 -16.52 41.21 13.01
CA GLY A 701 -15.65 40.31 13.75
C GLY A 701 -14.20 40.81 13.88
N VAL A 702 -13.75 41.66 12.95
CA VAL A 702 -12.43 42.31 13.01
C VAL A 702 -12.44 43.53 13.91
N CYS A 703 -13.52 44.32 13.88
CA CYS A 703 -13.69 45.46 14.81
C CYS A 703 -13.66 45.00 16.28
N ASP A 704 -14.39 43.94 16.62
CA ASP A 704 -14.42 43.41 17.99
C ASP A 704 -13.06 42.85 18.44
N MET A 705 -12.30 42.24 17.50
CA MET A 705 -10.99 41.67 17.79
C MET A 705 -9.92 42.76 17.97
N LEU A 706 -9.96 43.85 17.19
CA LEU A 706 -9.01 44.96 17.29
C LEU A 706 -9.18 45.79 18.58
N VAL A 707 -10.42 45.94 19.06
CA VAL A 707 -10.73 46.59 20.34
C VAL A 707 -10.28 45.74 21.53
N LYS A 708 -10.47 44.41 21.45
CA LYS A 708 -10.13 43.46 22.53
C LYS A 708 -8.63 43.32 22.79
N TYR A 709 -7.78 43.57 21.79
CA TYR A 709 -6.33 43.41 21.90
C TYR A 709 -5.54 44.73 21.90
N HIS A 710 -6.21 45.88 22.08
CA HIS A 710 -5.61 47.21 22.24
C HIS A 710 -4.61 47.60 21.14
N LEU A 711 -4.88 47.24 19.89
CA LEU A 711 -4.01 47.61 18.75
C LEU A 711 -4.35 48.99 18.15
N PHE A 712 -5.46 49.61 18.57
CA PHE A 712 -5.78 51.03 18.33
C PHE A 712 -6.59 51.59 19.51
N SER A 713 -6.10 52.68 20.13
CA SER A 713 -6.96 53.60 20.88
C SER A 713 -7.46 54.66 19.91
N TRP A 714 -8.78 54.81 19.77
CA TRP A 714 -9.36 55.88 18.97
C TRP A 714 -9.34 57.18 19.76
N ASP A 715 -8.28 57.95 19.55
CA ASP A 715 -8.33 59.42 19.52
C ASP A 715 -7.65 59.84 18.21
N ILE A 716 -8.42 59.88 17.12
CA ILE A 716 -8.33 60.73 15.90
C ILE A 716 -9.65 60.57 15.15
#